data_AF-A0A522FKW5-F1
#
_entry.id   AF-A0A522FKW5-F1
#
_cell.length_a   1.000
_cell.length_b   1.000
_cell.length_c   1.000
_cell.angle_alpha   90.00
_cell.angle_beta   90.00
_cell.angle_gamma   90.00
#
_symmetry.space_group_name_H-M   'P 1'
#
loop_
_entity.id
_entity.type
_entity.pdbx_description
1 polymer ?
#
loop_
_entity_poly.entity_id
_entity_poly.type
_entity_poly.pdbx_seq_one_letter_code
_entity_poly.pdbx_strand_id
1 'polypeptide(L)'
;MRTLLLFLALFLVQYTSYSQNGWVLQKSGTTGFIESISCVDNQNCWAMGINDTFNTVVLHTTNGGDTWETQFNEFVYPSQHDLYDPGTLIDFYDLNNGFFGGNWYSYLTTDGGKNWIKIHINYADYTSDDCWDIKYVNNHTIWAISNMGSVIKSTDNGDTWEESLNESIAWNSLYFLDSLNGWVTPGGGLYITSDGGKNWVEKRYNYFVWGYDMAFTDINTGWMTGAVGQMYNTTDGGNSWNEFELDPSEHFIKQVLFTDKYHGWALANGGLNTQNSVLYKTTNGGQHWYRDTTFPDEYIIYIEFTDSLNGWAVGMNGNIWHTTNEPPVQIKNVQELQQIVSNNNKANYILMNDIDASETRLWNVGDHDGNPNTPEEPMGFKPIENFTGYFNGNGHIISNLFINRPAEDSVAFIKRLDCVINKFGLENCDITGKNQVSSMICIFLGNSVNECFTTGKVFIADTNGYCRGAGFCAIPNQGSITNCYSSCVVKSNSKEYDNNLASFCNNRTIPFYTAIHCYSIGKIDGTGEISAFGRDEIAIRSFWDVETTGIPDTITDSSDYRAKGLPTSEMMKKSTFEKVCWDFENIWCIDEGKDYPKLRAFGKCPPTDLPQEPNRIEEILNISPNPSTTTCTISFGESGLCRKFQLFNCFGEDVTGAILNPKINDNNIQFDVSALSGSVYFAVLELNGRHYSKPFIVVK
;
A
#
# COMPACT_ATOMS: atom_id res chain seq x y z
N MET A 1 44.04 5.14 49.63
CA MET A 1 42.84 4.28 49.78
C MET A 1 42.06 4.37 48.49
N ARG A 2 41.89 3.23 47.81
CA ARG A 2 41.14 3.07 46.55
C ARG A 2 39.65 3.29 46.83
N THR A 3 38.97 4.09 46.00
CA THR A 3 37.51 4.04 45.90
C THR A 3 37.17 3.79 44.43
N LEU A 4 36.53 2.65 44.22
CA LEU A 4 36.25 2.02 42.93
C LEU A 4 35.07 2.74 42.25
N LEU A 5 35.27 3.28 41.05
CA LEU A 5 34.20 3.70 40.14
C LEU A 5 33.74 2.47 39.36
N LEU A 6 32.56 1.93 39.68
CA LEU A 6 31.86 0.98 38.82
C LEU A 6 31.06 1.79 37.78
N PHE A 7 31.53 1.81 36.55
CA PHE A 7 30.69 2.11 35.39
C PHE A 7 29.80 0.90 35.11
N LEU A 8 28.52 1.00 35.44
CA LEU A 8 27.51 0.08 34.89
C LEU A 8 27.15 0.60 33.49
N ALA A 9 27.75 -0.01 32.46
CA ALA A 9 27.24 0.11 31.10
C ALA A 9 25.90 -0.63 31.05
N LEU A 10 24.79 0.13 31.06
CA LEU A 10 23.50 -0.39 30.64
C LEU A 10 23.61 -0.71 29.14
N PHE A 11 23.81 -1.97 28.80
CA PHE A 11 23.44 -2.47 27.48
C PHE A 11 21.92 -2.44 27.39
N LEU A 12 21.38 -1.41 26.74
CA LEU A 12 20.04 -1.41 26.18
C LEU A 12 20.02 -2.50 25.09
N VAL A 13 19.65 -3.72 25.46
CA VAL A 13 19.16 -4.68 24.48
C VAL A 13 17.78 -4.17 24.09
N GLN A 14 17.69 -3.45 22.97
CA GLN A 14 16.44 -3.13 22.31
C GLN A 14 15.84 -4.47 21.84
N TYR A 15 14.89 -5.00 22.60
CA TYR A 15 14.03 -6.07 22.11
C TYR A 15 12.98 -5.41 21.22
N THR A 16 13.22 -5.38 19.92
CA THR A 16 12.20 -5.17 18.90
C THR A 16 11.21 -6.35 18.98
N SER A 17 9.97 -6.09 19.38
CA SER A 17 8.89 -7.08 19.29
C SER A 17 8.44 -7.16 17.84
N TYR A 18 8.84 -8.20 17.14
CA TYR A 18 8.37 -8.48 15.78
C TYR A 18 6.98 -9.13 15.83
N SER A 19 6.11 -8.74 14.91
CA SER A 19 4.78 -9.34 14.71
C SER A 19 4.82 -10.72 14.04
N GLN A 20 5.91 -11.00 13.30
CA GLN A 20 6.24 -12.31 12.75
C GLN A 20 6.94 -13.15 13.83
N ASN A 21 6.42 -14.34 14.09
CA ASN A 21 6.91 -15.27 15.12
C ASN A 21 7.86 -16.34 14.57
N GLY A 22 8.00 -16.44 13.25
CA GLY A 22 8.80 -17.47 12.62
C GLY A 22 8.39 -17.76 11.19
N TRP A 23 8.86 -18.91 10.71
CA TRP A 23 8.56 -19.46 9.39
C TRP A 23 8.09 -20.91 9.53
N VAL A 24 7.08 -21.29 8.75
CA VAL A 24 6.58 -22.67 8.67
C VAL A 24 6.72 -23.20 7.25
N LEU A 25 7.18 -24.45 7.15
CA LEU A 25 7.28 -25.16 5.88
C LEU A 25 5.89 -25.58 5.39
N GLN A 26 5.57 -25.25 4.15
CA GLN A 26 4.37 -25.64 3.43
C GLN A 26 4.65 -26.81 2.49
N LYS A 27 3.63 -27.64 2.26
CA LYS A 27 3.74 -28.79 1.35
C LYS A 27 3.40 -28.33 -0.06
N SER A 28 4.43 -28.10 -0.88
CA SER A 28 4.30 -27.71 -2.29
C SER A 28 3.75 -28.83 -3.19
N GLY A 29 3.93 -30.09 -2.79
CA GLY A 29 3.58 -31.26 -3.62
C GLY A 29 4.64 -31.64 -4.65
N THR A 30 5.78 -30.93 -4.70
CA THR A 30 6.96 -31.26 -5.50
C THR A 30 8.19 -31.38 -4.60
N THR A 31 9.24 -32.03 -5.09
CA THR A 31 10.54 -32.20 -4.42
C THR A 31 11.67 -31.51 -5.16
N GLY A 32 11.40 -30.91 -6.32
CA GLY A 32 12.40 -30.20 -7.11
C GLY A 32 12.58 -28.74 -6.69
N PHE A 33 13.43 -28.01 -7.39
CA PHE A 33 13.81 -26.65 -7.05
C PHE A 33 12.68 -25.65 -7.33
N ILE A 34 12.37 -24.73 -6.41
CA ILE A 34 11.39 -23.66 -6.62
C ILE A 34 12.14 -22.33 -6.64
N GLU A 35 12.17 -21.69 -7.81
CA GLU A 35 13.05 -20.59 -8.22
C GLU A 35 12.50 -19.20 -7.93
N SER A 36 11.19 -19.05 -8.07
CA SER A 36 10.53 -17.77 -7.94
C SER A 36 9.12 -17.96 -7.40
N ILE A 37 8.61 -16.93 -6.76
CA ILE A 37 7.26 -16.87 -6.25
C ILE A 37 6.74 -15.45 -6.44
N SER A 38 5.48 -15.32 -6.84
CA SER A 38 4.77 -14.05 -6.99
C SER A 38 3.42 -14.16 -6.31
N CYS A 39 3.06 -13.15 -5.52
CA CYS A 39 1.83 -13.11 -4.75
C CYS A 39 1.08 -11.81 -5.04
N VAL A 40 -0.20 -11.91 -5.40
CA VAL A 40 -1.05 -10.73 -5.64
C VAL A 40 -1.80 -10.29 -4.38
N ASP A 41 -1.98 -11.22 -3.44
CA ASP A 41 -2.50 -10.97 -2.10
C ASP A 41 -2.07 -12.09 -1.13
N ASN A 42 -2.52 -12.01 0.13
CA ASN A 42 -2.12 -12.95 1.18
C ASN A 42 -2.67 -14.38 1.02
N GLN A 43 -3.57 -14.59 0.06
CA GLN A 43 -4.20 -15.87 -0.23
C GLN A 43 -3.71 -16.47 -1.55
N ASN A 44 -3.41 -15.62 -2.54
CA ASN A 44 -3.14 -16.02 -3.92
C ASN A 44 -1.67 -15.80 -4.29
N CYS A 45 -0.94 -16.90 -4.41
CA CYS A 45 0.47 -16.91 -4.79
C CYS A 45 0.76 -18.01 -5.82
N TRP A 46 1.67 -17.73 -6.74
CA TRP A 46 2.18 -18.68 -7.73
C TRP A 46 3.67 -18.91 -7.50
N ALA A 47 4.05 -20.16 -7.30
CA ALA A 47 5.43 -20.57 -7.14
C ALA A 47 5.86 -21.38 -8.35
N MET A 48 7.06 -21.11 -8.86
CA MET A 48 7.56 -21.75 -10.06
C MET A 48 8.95 -22.31 -9.85
N GLY A 49 9.24 -23.43 -10.51
CA GLY A 49 10.60 -23.91 -10.66
C GLY A 49 10.66 -25.19 -11.48
N ILE A 50 11.56 -26.10 -11.12
CA ILE A 50 11.83 -27.33 -11.85
C ILE A 50 11.65 -28.53 -10.92
N ASN A 51 10.83 -29.50 -11.32
CA ASN A 51 10.64 -30.72 -10.54
C ASN A 51 11.76 -31.77 -10.77
N ASP A 52 11.74 -32.88 -10.03
CA ASP A 52 12.75 -33.95 -10.12
C ASP A 52 12.84 -34.63 -11.50
N THR A 53 11.84 -34.44 -12.37
CA THR A 53 11.84 -34.91 -13.75
C THR A 53 12.34 -33.88 -14.75
N PHE A 54 12.86 -32.75 -14.27
CA PHE A 54 13.32 -31.59 -15.04
C PHE A 54 12.22 -30.87 -15.82
N ASN A 55 10.95 -31.06 -15.45
CA ASN A 55 9.86 -30.26 -16.00
C ASN A 55 9.77 -28.94 -15.25
N THR A 56 9.46 -27.86 -15.99
CA THR A 56 9.00 -26.62 -15.39
C THR A 56 7.65 -26.87 -14.74
N VAL A 57 7.52 -26.47 -13.48
CA VAL A 57 6.31 -26.59 -12.69
C VAL A 57 5.86 -25.21 -12.23
N VAL A 58 4.57 -24.92 -12.37
CA VAL A 58 3.92 -23.78 -11.73
C VAL A 58 2.89 -24.31 -10.74
N LEU A 59 3.01 -23.89 -9.50
CA LEU A 59 2.14 -24.19 -8.38
C LEU A 59 1.35 -22.94 -8.01
N HIS A 60 0.11 -23.12 -7.59
CA HIS A 60 -0.76 -22.02 -7.15
C HIS A 60 -1.43 -22.37 -5.84
N THR A 61 -1.56 -21.38 -4.96
CA THR A 61 -2.36 -21.47 -3.75
C THR A 61 -3.43 -20.38 -3.75
N THR A 62 -4.60 -20.68 -3.20
CA THR A 62 -5.69 -19.71 -2.96
C THR A 62 -6.01 -19.56 -1.46
N ASN A 63 -5.14 -20.07 -0.59
CA ASN A 63 -5.32 -20.09 0.86
C ASN A 63 -4.01 -19.78 1.61
N GLY A 64 -3.15 -18.96 1.02
CA GLY A 64 -1.90 -18.53 1.65
C GLY A 64 -0.88 -19.66 1.80
N GLY A 65 -1.07 -20.76 1.08
CA GLY A 65 -0.18 -21.90 1.02
C GLY A 65 -0.47 -23.02 2.03
N ASP A 66 -1.66 -23.03 2.63
CA ASP A 66 -2.17 -24.24 3.34
C ASP A 66 -2.20 -25.45 2.38
N THR A 67 -2.53 -25.20 1.11
CA THR A 67 -2.42 -26.16 0.01
C THR A 67 -1.89 -25.50 -1.26
N TRP A 68 -1.11 -26.27 -2.03
CA TRP A 68 -0.57 -25.88 -3.33
C TRP A 68 -1.05 -26.86 -4.42
N GLU A 69 -1.54 -26.32 -5.54
CA GLU A 69 -2.02 -27.08 -6.69
C GLU A 69 -1.14 -26.85 -7.91
N THR A 70 -0.78 -27.91 -8.63
CA THR A 70 -0.01 -27.81 -9.87
C THR A 70 -0.89 -27.32 -11.02
N GLN A 71 -0.52 -26.20 -11.62
CA GLN A 71 -1.19 -25.58 -12.77
C GLN A 71 -0.42 -25.76 -14.09
N PHE A 72 0.89 -25.97 -14.02
CA PHE A 72 1.74 -26.24 -15.19
C PHE A 72 2.78 -27.30 -14.83
N ASN A 73 3.07 -28.25 -15.73
CA ASN A 73 4.08 -29.30 -15.52
C ASN A 73 4.53 -29.90 -16.87
N GLU A 74 5.43 -29.20 -17.55
CA GLU A 74 5.91 -29.60 -18.87
C GLU A 74 7.43 -29.46 -19.01
N PHE A 75 8.04 -30.30 -19.84
CA PHE A 75 9.44 -30.14 -20.22
C PHE A 75 9.55 -29.06 -21.29
N VAL A 76 10.12 -27.91 -20.93
CA VAL A 76 10.18 -26.73 -21.81
C VAL A 76 11.59 -26.43 -22.32
N TYR A 77 12.58 -27.29 -22.10
CA TYR A 77 13.94 -27.03 -22.60
C TYR A 77 14.20 -27.72 -23.95
N PRO A 78 15.06 -27.15 -24.83
CA PRO A 78 15.46 -27.82 -26.07
C PRO A 78 16.24 -29.11 -25.82
N SER A 79 16.99 -29.17 -24.71
CA SER A 79 17.74 -30.36 -24.30
C SER A 79 17.96 -30.40 -22.78
N GLN A 80 18.24 -31.59 -22.23
CA GLN A 80 18.60 -31.74 -20.81
C GLN A 80 19.99 -31.17 -20.47
N HIS A 81 20.79 -30.73 -21.43
CA HIS A 81 22.11 -30.16 -21.18
C HIS A 81 22.05 -28.66 -20.81
N ASP A 82 20.91 -28.00 -21.02
CA ASP A 82 20.69 -26.56 -20.81
C ASP A 82 20.13 -26.24 -19.41
N LEU A 83 20.21 -27.19 -18.47
CA LEU A 83 19.61 -27.12 -17.12
C LEU A 83 20.40 -26.27 -16.10
N TYR A 84 21.57 -25.77 -16.44
CA TYR A 84 22.41 -25.00 -15.52
C TYR A 84 22.06 -23.52 -15.63
N ASP A 85 21.24 -23.05 -14.69
CA ASP A 85 20.83 -21.65 -14.48
C ASP A 85 19.66 -21.17 -15.37
N PRO A 86 18.43 -21.66 -15.12
CA PRO A 86 17.27 -21.33 -15.94
C PRO A 86 16.76 -19.89 -15.74
N GLY A 87 17.30 -19.12 -14.78
CA GLY A 87 17.01 -17.68 -14.62
C GLY A 87 15.51 -17.34 -14.64
N THR A 88 14.64 -18.25 -14.18
CA THR A 88 13.22 -18.18 -14.51
C THR A 88 12.47 -17.42 -13.42
N LEU A 89 11.86 -16.28 -13.78
CA LEU A 89 11.03 -15.48 -12.88
C LEU A 89 9.55 -15.60 -13.27
N ILE A 90 8.69 -15.69 -12.25
CA ILE A 90 7.25 -15.62 -12.40
C ILE A 90 6.77 -14.31 -11.80
N ASP A 91 5.86 -13.64 -12.49
CA ASP A 91 5.27 -12.39 -12.01
C ASP A 91 3.78 -12.35 -12.36
N PHE A 92 2.96 -12.04 -11.35
CA PHE A 92 1.52 -11.87 -11.49
C PHE A 92 1.14 -10.45 -11.10
N TYR A 93 0.38 -9.78 -11.98
CA TYR A 93 -0.16 -8.47 -11.71
C TYR A 93 -1.46 -8.54 -10.90
N ASP A 94 -2.33 -9.48 -11.27
CA ASP A 94 -3.62 -9.71 -10.65
C ASP A 94 -3.95 -11.20 -10.68
N LEU A 95 -5.16 -11.57 -10.25
CA LEU A 95 -5.60 -12.96 -10.17
C LEU A 95 -5.70 -13.69 -11.52
N ASN A 96 -5.59 -12.98 -12.64
CA ASN A 96 -5.77 -13.51 -13.99
C ASN A 96 -4.50 -13.42 -14.82
N ASN A 97 -3.80 -12.28 -14.75
CA ASN A 97 -2.69 -11.93 -15.62
C ASN A 97 -1.37 -12.28 -14.95
N GLY A 98 -0.65 -13.20 -15.57
CA GLY A 98 0.66 -13.64 -15.10
C GLY A 98 1.57 -14.03 -16.25
N PHE A 99 2.86 -13.95 -15.97
CA PHE A 99 3.90 -14.28 -16.91
C PHE A 99 4.97 -15.10 -16.19
N PHE A 100 5.54 -16.07 -16.89
CA PHE A 100 6.86 -16.55 -16.52
C PHE A 100 7.78 -16.66 -17.73
N GLY A 101 9.03 -16.24 -17.55
CA GLY A 101 10.06 -16.27 -18.58
C GLY A 101 11.24 -17.07 -18.08
N GLY A 102 11.85 -17.87 -18.96
CA GLY A 102 13.10 -18.58 -18.67
C GLY A 102 13.97 -18.68 -19.91
N ASN A 103 15.01 -19.51 -19.83
CA ASN A 103 15.83 -19.81 -21.00
C ASN A 103 14.96 -20.43 -22.10
N TRP A 104 15.09 -19.90 -23.31
CA TRP A 104 14.44 -20.29 -24.56
C TRP A 104 12.97 -19.95 -24.72
N TYR A 105 12.13 -20.05 -23.69
CA TYR A 105 10.69 -19.84 -23.81
C TYR A 105 10.12 -18.96 -22.70
N SER A 106 9.10 -18.20 -23.08
CA SER A 106 8.28 -17.39 -22.20
C SER A 106 6.81 -17.77 -22.33
N TYR A 107 6.05 -17.63 -21.25
CA TYR A 107 4.64 -18.00 -21.19
C TYR A 107 3.82 -16.90 -20.52
N LEU A 108 2.61 -16.72 -21.04
CA LEU A 108 1.61 -15.78 -20.54
C LEU A 108 0.34 -16.53 -20.15
N THR A 109 -0.31 -16.10 -19.08
CA THR A 109 -1.67 -16.48 -18.73
C THR A 109 -2.55 -15.26 -18.54
N THR A 110 -3.83 -15.40 -18.89
CA THR A 110 -4.88 -14.38 -18.68
C THR A 110 -6.06 -14.95 -17.88
N ASP A 111 -5.90 -16.13 -17.28
CA ASP A 111 -6.94 -16.83 -16.53
C ASP A 111 -6.45 -17.42 -15.19
N GLY A 112 -5.36 -16.86 -14.65
CA GLY A 112 -4.82 -17.20 -13.34
C GLY A 112 -4.02 -18.50 -13.37
N GLY A 113 -3.33 -18.76 -14.47
CA GLY A 113 -2.48 -19.92 -14.67
C GLY A 113 -3.23 -21.20 -15.04
N LYS A 114 -4.54 -21.14 -15.34
CA LYS A 114 -5.29 -22.34 -15.77
C LYS A 114 -4.90 -22.75 -17.19
N ASN A 115 -4.58 -21.78 -18.04
CA ASN A 115 -3.98 -21.98 -19.34
C ASN A 115 -2.75 -21.08 -19.49
N TRP A 116 -1.67 -21.66 -20.00
CA TRP A 116 -0.42 -20.96 -20.30
C TRP A 116 -0.17 -21.01 -21.80
N ILE A 117 0.02 -19.83 -22.39
CA ILE A 117 0.28 -19.67 -23.81
C ILE A 117 1.75 -19.31 -23.97
N LYS A 118 2.47 -20.11 -24.75
CA LYS A 118 3.84 -19.80 -25.14
C LYS A 118 3.87 -18.55 -26.01
N ILE A 119 4.73 -17.61 -25.67
CA ILE A 119 4.91 -16.36 -26.40
C ILE A 119 6.38 -16.13 -26.77
N HIS A 120 6.57 -15.30 -27.78
CA HIS A 120 7.89 -14.88 -28.25
C HIS A 120 8.11 -13.44 -27.83
N ILE A 121 9.06 -13.22 -26.93
CA ILE A 121 9.46 -11.89 -26.48
C ILE A 121 10.59 -11.29 -27.33
N ASN A 122 11.05 -12.00 -28.37
CA ASN A 122 12.13 -11.52 -29.23
C ASN A 122 11.69 -10.35 -30.11
N TYR A 123 12.56 -9.34 -30.14
CA TYR A 123 12.50 -8.23 -31.10
C TYR A 123 13.36 -8.49 -32.36
N ALA A 124 14.24 -9.50 -32.36
CA ALA A 124 15.13 -9.82 -33.47
C ALA A 124 15.16 -11.32 -33.81
N ASP A 125 15.55 -11.67 -35.06
CA ASP A 125 15.60 -13.03 -35.64
C ASP A 125 16.69 -13.94 -35.00
N TYR A 126 16.73 -14.01 -33.67
CA TYR A 126 17.63 -14.87 -32.92
C TYR A 126 16.95 -16.19 -32.54
N THR A 127 17.75 -17.17 -32.12
CA THR A 127 17.29 -18.54 -31.86
C THR A 127 16.80 -18.78 -30.42
N SER A 128 16.96 -17.82 -29.49
CA SER A 128 16.53 -17.96 -28.07
C SER A 128 15.72 -16.75 -27.56
N ASP A 129 14.63 -17.01 -26.83
CA ASP A 129 13.75 -16.01 -26.17
C ASP A 129 14.05 -15.89 -24.67
N ASP A 130 15.33 -15.79 -24.33
CA ASP A 130 15.77 -15.78 -22.93
C ASP A 130 15.33 -14.49 -22.21
N CYS A 131 14.70 -14.65 -21.06
CA CYS A 131 14.25 -13.57 -20.18
C CYS A 131 14.96 -13.66 -18.82
N TRP A 132 15.68 -12.60 -18.44
CA TRP A 132 16.45 -12.57 -17.18
C TRP A 132 15.69 -11.91 -16.03
N ASP A 133 14.86 -10.93 -16.35
CA ASP A 133 14.01 -10.26 -15.38
C ASP A 133 12.74 -9.78 -16.10
N ILE A 134 11.62 -9.80 -15.40
CA ILE A 134 10.34 -9.37 -15.92
C ILE A 134 9.49 -8.75 -14.82
N LYS A 135 8.82 -7.64 -15.14
CA LYS A 135 7.87 -7.00 -14.25
C LYS A 135 6.64 -6.48 -14.98
N TYR A 136 5.48 -6.81 -14.45
CA TYR A 136 4.27 -6.06 -14.68
C TYR A 136 4.34 -4.70 -13.97
N VAL A 137 3.95 -3.64 -14.67
CA VAL A 137 3.85 -2.29 -14.11
C VAL A 137 2.39 -1.83 -14.00
N ASN A 138 1.52 -2.40 -14.83
CA ASN A 138 0.07 -2.31 -14.77
C ASN A 138 -0.53 -3.44 -15.63
N ASN A 139 -1.86 -3.55 -15.67
CA ASN A 139 -2.61 -4.61 -16.38
C ASN A 139 -2.36 -4.73 -17.90
N HIS A 140 -1.57 -3.86 -18.51
CA HIS A 140 -1.24 -3.92 -19.94
C HIS A 140 0.23 -3.64 -20.25
N THR A 141 1.03 -3.18 -19.29
CA THR A 141 2.44 -2.84 -19.48
C THR A 141 3.34 -3.83 -18.77
N ILE A 142 4.19 -4.48 -19.55
CA ILE A 142 5.17 -5.46 -19.08
C ILE A 142 6.56 -5.01 -19.54
N TRP A 143 7.53 -5.09 -18.65
CA TRP A 143 8.94 -4.82 -18.93
C TRP A 143 9.76 -6.09 -18.76
N ALA A 144 10.70 -6.34 -19.66
CA ALA A 144 11.60 -7.48 -19.56
C ALA A 144 13.04 -7.12 -19.96
N ILE A 145 13.99 -7.84 -19.38
CA ILE A 145 15.39 -7.89 -19.82
C ILE A 145 15.59 -9.17 -20.64
N SER A 146 16.18 -9.04 -21.84
CA SER A 146 16.59 -10.18 -22.67
C SER A 146 18.10 -10.43 -22.65
N ASN A 147 18.53 -11.65 -23.01
CA ASN A 147 19.93 -12.11 -22.95
C ASN A 147 20.93 -11.35 -23.84
N MET A 148 20.45 -10.47 -24.72
CA MET A 148 21.33 -9.61 -25.52
C MET A 148 21.55 -8.22 -24.92
N GLY A 149 21.06 -7.99 -23.70
CA GLY A 149 21.22 -6.68 -23.10
C GLY A 149 20.26 -5.66 -23.69
N SER A 150 19.05 -6.07 -24.05
CA SER A 150 17.95 -5.17 -24.42
C SER A 150 16.93 -5.10 -23.29
N VAL A 151 16.45 -3.89 -23.03
CA VAL A 151 15.25 -3.67 -22.22
C VAL A 151 14.10 -3.52 -23.19
N ILE A 152 13.13 -4.42 -23.09
CA ILE A 152 11.96 -4.49 -23.95
C ILE A 152 10.70 -4.23 -23.14
N LYS A 153 9.66 -3.76 -23.82
CA LYS A 153 8.38 -3.41 -23.24
C LYS A 153 7.24 -3.93 -24.09
N SER A 154 6.19 -4.44 -23.47
CA SER A 154 4.88 -4.61 -24.08
C SER A 154 3.90 -3.60 -23.50
N THR A 155 2.97 -3.10 -24.31
CA THR A 155 1.87 -2.21 -23.87
C THR A 155 0.48 -2.80 -24.17
N ASP A 156 0.45 -4.06 -24.61
CA ASP A 156 -0.72 -4.84 -24.99
C ASP A 156 -0.69 -6.22 -24.31
N ASN A 157 -0.24 -6.26 -23.05
CA ASN A 157 -0.24 -7.46 -22.20
C ASN A 157 0.55 -8.66 -22.79
N GLY A 158 1.68 -8.39 -23.44
CA GLY A 158 2.59 -9.40 -23.96
C GLY A 158 2.31 -9.86 -25.39
N ASP A 159 1.30 -9.30 -26.07
CA ASP A 159 0.97 -9.62 -27.46
C ASP A 159 2.05 -9.11 -28.43
N THR A 160 2.55 -7.88 -28.21
CA THR A 160 3.66 -7.29 -28.97
C THR A 160 4.70 -6.65 -28.06
N TRP A 161 5.94 -6.62 -28.54
CA TRP A 161 7.11 -6.14 -27.80
C TRP A 161 7.87 -5.09 -28.61
N GLU A 162 8.22 -3.99 -27.95
CA GLU A 162 9.08 -2.94 -28.49
C GLU A 162 10.39 -2.85 -27.70
N GLU A 163 11.50 -2.59 -28.40
CA GLU A 163 12.78 -2.31 -27.77
C GLU A 163 12.82 -0.87 -27.26
N SER A 164 13.06 -0.71 -25.96
CA SER A 164 13.12 0.61 -25.29
C SER A 164 14.54 1.07 -25.01
N LEU A 165 15.47 0.14 -24.74
CA LEU A 165 16.89 0.42 -24.52
C LEU A 165 17.76 -0.70 -25.07
N ASN A 166 18.79 -0.36 -25.84
CA ASN A 166 19.73 -1.31 -26.46
C ASN A 166 21.15 -0.77 -26.36
N GLU A 167 21.89 -1.26 -25.38
CA GLU A 167 23.29 -0.86 -25.16
C GLU A 167 24.26 -2.04 -25.37
N SER A 168 23.75 -3.24 -25.71
CA SER A 168 24.56 -4.46 -25.83
C SER A 168 25.39 -4.77 -24.56
N ILE A 169 24.82 -4.52 -23.38
CA ILE A 169 25.43 -4.78 -22.06
C ILE A 169 24.54 -5.75 -21.28
N ALA A 170 25.12 -6.66 -20.50
CA ALA A 170 24.35 -7.54 -19.61
C ALA A 170 23.63 -6.72 -18.53
N TRP A 171 22.29 -6.75 -18.53
CA TRP A 171 21.46 -6.18 -17.46
C TRP A 171 21.18 -7.21 -16.38
N ASN A 172 21.21 -6.77 -15.12
CA ASN A 172 21.02 -7.65 -13.98
C ASN A 172 19.61 -7.56 -13.38
N SER A 173 19.03 -6.36 -13.34
CA SER A 173 17.74 -6.12 -12.68
C SER A 173 17.05 -4.90 -13.28
N LEU A 174 15.71 -4.99 -13.37
CA LEU A 174 14.82 -3.90 -13.72
C LEU A 174 13.84 -3.64 -12.56
N TYR A 175 13.62 -2.36 -12.26
CA TYR A 175 12.66 -1.95 -11.24
C TYR A 175 11.82 -0.78 -11.74
N PHE A 176 10.51 -0.85 -11.54
CA PHE A 176 9.59 0.25 -11.80
C PHE A 176 8.79 0.56 -10.54
N LEU A 177 8.79 1.83 -10.14
CA LEU A 177 7.96 2.31 -9.02
C LEU A 177 6.52 2.55 -9.49
N ASP A 178 6.37 2.98 -10.74
CA ASP A 178 5.09 3.25 -11.39
C ASP A 178 5.26 3.20 -12.92
N SER A 179 4.20 3.50 -13.67
CA SER A 179 4.21 3.46 -15.16
C SER A 179 5.19 4.43 -15.84
N LEU A 180 5.72 5.41 -15.12
CA LEU A 180 6.60 6.46 -15.65
C LEU A 180 8.04 6.31 -15.14
N ASN A 181 8.22 5.93 -13.88
CA ASN A 181 9.50 5.98 -13.18
C ASN A 181 10.11 4.57 -13.05
N GLY A 182 11.27 4.39 -13.66
CA GLY A 182 11.97 3.10 -13.72
C GLY A 182 13.48 3.20 -13.71
N TRP A 183 14.11 2.12 -13.26
CA TRP A 183 15.55 1.96 -13.09
C TRP A 183 16.01 0.61 -13.64
N VAL A 184 17.12 0.60 -14.35
CA VAL A 184 17.73 -0.64 -14.86
C VAL A 184 19.25 -0.60 -14.65
N THR A 185 19.83 -1.68 -14.15
CA THR A 185 21.28 -1.75 -13.87
C THR A 185 22.03 -2.75 -14.76
N PRO A 186 23.06 -2.32 -15.53
CA PRO A 186 23.90 -3.18 -16.34
C PRO A 186 25.20 -3.54 -15.59
N GLY A 187 25.11 -4.28 -14.48
CA GLY A 187 26.28 -4.81 -13.77
C GLY A 187 27.41 -3.83 -13.42
N GLY A 188 27.15 -2.51 -13.40
CA GLY A 188 28.17 -1.46 -13.34
C GLY A 188 27.71 -0.07 -13.85
N GLY A 189 26.50 0.36 -13.44
CA GLY A 189 25.88 1.63 -13.85
C GLY A 189 24.38 1.64 -13.51
N LEU A 190 23.69 2.73 -13.85
CA LEU A 190 22.24 2.84 -13.66
C LEU A 190 21.62 3.64 -14.80
N TYR A 191 20.55 3.13 -15.39
CA TYR A 191 19.73 3.86 -16.35
C TYR A 191 18.42 4.22 -15.68
N ILE A 192 18.03 5.48 -15.79
CA ILE A 192 16.82 6.02 -15.14
C ILE A 192 15.88 6.55 -16.21
N THR A 193 14.60 6.22 -16.10
CA THR A 193 13.52 6.85 -16.86
C THR A 193 12.51 7.49 -15.92
N SER A 194 11.92 8.59 -16.38
CA SER A 194 10.80 9.28 -15.71
C SER A 194 9.63 9.53 -16.69
N ASP A 195 9.66 8.89 -17.86
CA ASP A 195 8.66 9.04 -18.92
C ASP A 195 8.19 7.70 -19.50
N GLY A 196 8.35 6.62 -18.72
CA GLY A 196 7.92 5.27 -19.08
C GLY A 196 8.79 4.64 -20.16
N GLY A 197 10.09 4.96 -20.13
CA GLY A 197 11.15 4.46 -21.01
C GLY A 197 11.13 5.01 -22.42
N LYS A 198 10.55 6.20 -22.63
CA LYS A 198 10.72 6.93 -23.90
C LYS A 198 12.12 7.52 -23.99
N ASN A 199 12.68 7.93 -22.85
CA ASN A 199 14.05 8.33 -22.71
C ASN A 199 14.67 7.67 -21.46
N TRP A 200 15.92 7.24 -21.62
CA TRP A 200 16.74 6.70 -20.55
C TRP A 200 17.96 7.59 -20.33
N VAL A 201 18.24 7.91 -19.07
CA VAL A 201 19.41 8.69 -18.66
C VAL A 201 20.41 7.75 -17.99
N GLU A 202 21.56 7.55 -18.63
CA GLU A 202 22.67 6.81 -18.03
C GLU A 202 23.32 7.63 -16.91
N LYS A 203 23.48 6.98 -15.75
CA LYS A 203 24.26 7.46 -14.60
C LYS A 203 25.49 6.59 -14.46
N ARG A 204 26.66 7.22 -14.60
CA ARG A 204 27.97 6.61 -14.34
C ARG A 204 28.50 7.09 -13.02
N TYR A 205 28.99 6.16 -12.21
CA TYR A 205 29.62 6.44 -10.92
C TYR A 205 31.12 6.22 -11.01
N ASN A 206 31.90 6.95 -10.20
CA ASN A 206 33.36 6.79 -10.13
C ASN A 206 33.79 5.60 -9.27
N TYR A 207 32.85 4.85 -8.73
CA TYR A 207 33.04 3.65 -7.91
C TYR A 207 32.14 2.55 -8.46
N PHE A 208 32.54 1.29 -8.26
CA PHE A 208 31.82 0.15 -8.79
C PHE A 208 30.57 -0.11 -7.94
N VAL A 209 29.41 -0.03 -8.56
CA VAL A 209 28.14 -0.38 -7.94
C VAL A 209 27.63 -1.60 -8.69
N TRP A 210 27.80 -2.78 -8.09
CA TRP A 210 27.13 -3.98 -8.57
C TRP A 210 25.70 -3.91 -8.06
N GLY A 211 24.70 -4.02 -8.95
CA GLY A 211 23.30 -4.18 -8.58
C GLY A 211 22.87 -5.61 -8.89
N TYR A 212 22.48 -6.41 -7.90
CA TYR A 212 21.75 -7.66 -8.16
C TYR A 212 20.24 -7.42 -8.20
N ASP A 213 19.75 -6.52 -7.36
CA ASP A 213 18.32 -6.19 -7.23
C ASP A 213 18.15 -4.77 -6.69
N MET A 214 16.98 -4.17 -6.92
CA MET A 214 16.64 -2.81 -6.52
C MET A 214 15.23 -2.73 -5.96
N ALA A 215 15.03 -1.87 -4.97
CA ALA A 215 13.70 -1.51 -4.46
C ALA A 215 13.64 -0.04 -4.10
N PHE A 216 12.60 0.66 -4.57
CA PHE A 216 12.36 2.07 -4.23
C PHE A 216 11.04 2.23 -3.49
N THR A 217 11.08 2.95 -2.36
CA THR A 217 9.89 3.26 -1.56
C THR A 217 9.20 4.54 -2.02
N ASP A 218 9.94 5.40 -2.72
CA ASP A 218 9.46 6.58 -3.43
C ASP A 218 10.46 6.97 -4.53
N ILE A 219 10.16 8.01 -5.31
CA ILE A 219 10.99 8.44 -6.45
C ILE A 219 12.43 8.83 -6.07
N ASN A 220 12.67 9.21 -4.81
CA ASN A 220 13.96 9.64 -4.31
C ASN A 220 14.65 8.58 -3.47
N THR A 221 13.88 7.78 -2.72
CA THR A 221 14.40 6.86 -1.72
C THR A 221 14.37 5.43 -2.24
N GLY A 222 15.55 4.81 -2.30
CA GLY A 222 15.68 3.44 -2.76
C GLY A 222 16.92 2.73 -2.25
N TRP A 223 16.93 1.42 -2.47
CA TRP A 223 17.97 0.49 -2.07
C TRP A 223 18.38 -0.35 -3.28
N MET A 224 19.66 -0.70 -3.34
CA MET A 224 20.21 -1.60 -4.33
C MET A 224 21.16 -2.58 -3.64
N THR A 225 21.08 -3.85 -3.99
CA THR A 225 21.95 -4.90 -3.43
C THR A 225 23.25 -5.00 -4.22
N GLY A 226 24.35 -5.26 -3.53
CA GLY A 226 25.69 -5.30 -4.10
C GLY A 226 26.43 -6.61 -3.93
N ALA A 227 27.77 -6.52 -4.02
CA ALA A 227 28.64 -7.67 -3.78
C ALA A 227 28.56 -8.12 -2.30
N VAL A 228 29.48 -9.00 -1.89
CA VAL A 228 29.48 -9.62 -0.54
C VAL A 228 29.34 -8.55 0.57
N GLY A 229 28.25 -8.63 1.34
CA GLY A 229 27.93 -7.75 2.47
C GLY A 229 27.46 -6.35 2.12
N GLN A 230 27.44 -5.97 0.84
CA GLN A 230 27.19 -4.61 0.40
C GLN A 230 25.74 -4.39 -0.02
N MET A 231 25.16 -3.30 0.47
CA MET A 231 23.98 -2.66 -0.07
C MET A 231 24.29 -1.19 -0.32
N TYR A 232 23.44 -0.54 -1.08
CA TYR A 232 23.52 0.89 -1.36
C TYR A 232 22.16 1.51 -1.12
N ASN A 233 22.13 2.69 -0.49
CA ASN A 233 20.92 3.50 -0.38
C ASN A 233 21.06 4.78 -1.19
N THR A 234 19.93 5.28 -1.68
CA THR A 234 19.83 6.61 -2.30
C THR A 234 18.69 7.37 -1.66
N THR A 235 18.84 8.69 -1.60
CA THR A 235 17.78 9.64 -1.18
C THR A 235 17.56 10.72 -2.24
N ASP A 236 18.09 10.51 -3.45
CA ASP A 236 18.02 11.44 -4.58
C ASP A 236 17.67 10.74 -5.90
N GLY A 237 17.04 9.57 -5.84
CA GLY A 237 16.51 8.83 -6.99
C GLY A 237 17.59 8.09 -7.78
N GLY A 238 18.71 7.77 -7.14
CA GLY A 238 19.87 7.13 -7.76
C GLY A 238 20.83 8.10 -8.43
N ASN A 239 20.74 9.41 -8.17
CA ASN A 239 21.78 10.34 -8.63
C ASN A 239 23.10 10.14 -7.85
N SER A 240 22.99 9.75 -6.58
CA SER A 240 24.09 9.29 -5.75
C SER A 240 23.66 8.14 -4.86
N TRP A 241 24.62 7.29 -4.49
CA TRP A 241 24.43 6.14 -3.63
C TRP A 241 25.38 6.20 -2.44
N ASN A 242 24.87 5.90 -1.25
CA ASN A 242 25.68 5.69 -0.06
C ASN A 242 25.81 4.18 0.18
N GLU A 243 27.04 3.72 0.37
CA GLU A 243 27.31 2.34 0.75
C GLU A 243 26.79 2.06 2.16
N PHE A 244 26.14 0.90 2.32
CA PHE A 244 25.61 0.40 3.56
C PHE A 244 26.03 -1.06 3.71
N GLU A 245 26.71 -1.38 4.80
CA GLU A 245 27.20 -2.74 5.07
C GLU A 245 26.28 -3.43 6.08
N LEU A 246 25.84 -4.65 5.75
CA LEU A 246 25.10 -5.51 6.68
C LEU A 246 26.06 -6.32 7.54
N ASP A 247 25.70 -6.55 8.80
CA ASP A 247 26.46 -7.40 9.74
C ASP A 247 25.71 -8.73 9.96
N PRO A 248 26.29 -9.91 9.63
CA PRO A 248 27.65 -10.12 9.11
C PRO A 248 27.79 -9.89 7.59
N SER A 249 28.91 -9.29 7.18
CA SER A 249 29.19 -8.86 5.80
C SER A 249 29.76 -9.93 4.88
N GLU A 250 29.58 -11.21 5.21
CA GLU A 250 30.17 -12.33 4.45
C GLU A 250 29.23 -12.98 3.42
N HIS A 251 27.98 -12.52 3.31
CA HIS A 251 26.95 -13.08 2.43
C HIS A 251 26.72 -12.24 1.18
N PHE A 252 26.32 -12.87 0.08
CA PHE A 252 25.89 -12.15 -1.12
C PHE A 252 24.44 -11.72 -0.96
N ILE A 253 24.17 -10.41 -0.95
CA ILE A 253 22.80 -9.90 -0.88
C ILE A 253 22.21 -9.97 -2.29
N LYS A 254 21.20 -10.82 -2.48
CA LYS A 254 20.65 -11.14 -3.81
C LYS A 254 19.33 -10.44 -4.10
N GLN A 255 18.56 -10.14 -3.07
CA GLN A 255 17.24 -9.53 -3.22
C GLN A 255 17.04 -8.44 -2.17
N VAL A 256 16.34 -7.37 -2.54
CA VAL A 256 15.83 -6.37 -1.61
C VAL A 256 14.42 -6.00 -2.02
N LEU A 257 13.50 -5.95 -1.06
CA LEU A 257 12.11 -5.57 -1.32
C LEU A 257 11.53 -4.80 -0.15
N PHE A 258 10.56 -3.94 -0.45
CA PHE A 258 9.83 -3.14 0.53
C PHE A 258 8.35 -3.26 0.26
N THR A 259 7.55 -3.54 1.30
CA THR A 259 6.08 -3.56 1.20
C THR A 259 5.48 -2.19 1.48
N ASP A 260 6.21 -1.34 2.18
CA ASP A 260 5.91 0.07 2.40
C ASP A 260 7.20 0.85 2.67
N LYS A 261 7.11 2.16 2.92
CA LYS A 261 8.30 3.01 3.20
C LYS A 261 9.08 2.66 4.48
N TYR A 262 8.55 1.79 5.33
CA TYR A 262 9.15 1.42 6.62
C TYR A 262 9.62 -0.04 6.66
N HIS A 263 8.84 -0.95 6.08
CA HIS A 263 9.06 -2.38 6.17
C HIS A 263 9.73 -2.90 4.90
N GLY A 264 10.92 -3.46 5.06
CA GLY A 264 11.69 -4.04 3.98
C GLY A 264 12.51 -5.24 4.44
N TRP A 265 12.88 -6.05 3.46
CA TRP A 265 13.66 -7.27 3.65
C TRP A 265 14.79 -7.33 2.63
N ALA A 266 15.92 -7.89 3.05
CA ALA A 266 17.04 -8.17 2.19
C ALA A 266 17.43 -9.64 2.37
N LEU A 267 17.39 -10.40 1.28
CA LEU A 267 17.75 -11.81 1.28
C LEU A 267 19.20 -11.97 0.82
N ALA A 268 19.98 -12.69 1.62
CA ALA A 268 21.35 -13.02 1.32
C ALA A 268 21.49 -14.53 1.09
N ASN A 269 22.02 -14.93 -0.06
CA ASN A 269 22.09 -16.34 -0.47
C ASN A 269 23.54 -16.82 -0.42
N GLY A 270 23.86 -17.67 0.56
CA GLY A 270 25.22 -18.15 0.77
C GLY A 270 26.22 -17.04 1.11
N GLY A 271 27.45 -17.45 1.40
CA GLY A 271 28.55 -16.56 1.74
C GLY A 271 29.89 -17.23 1.51
N LEU A 272 30.97 -16.49 1.72
CA LEU A 272 32.34 -16.98 1.46
C LEU A 272 32.66 -18.30 2.18
N ASN A 273 31.97 -18.58 3.31
CA ASN A 273 32.17 -19.76 4.15
C ASN A 273 30.88 -20.52 4.49
N THR A 274 29.74 -20.20 3.85
CA THR A 274 28.43 -20.79 4.19
C THR A 274 27.57 -20.98 2.95
N GLN A 275 26.75 -22.03 2.96
CA GLN A 275 25.79 -22.32 1.90
C GLN A 275 24.37 -21.89 2.27
N ASN A 276 24.09 -21.52 3.52
CA ASN A 276 22.74 -21.20 3.96
C ASN A 276 22.39 -19.73 3.69
N SER A 277 21.10 -19.45 3.57
CA SER A 277 20.60 -18.10 3.34
C SER A 277 20.32 -17.35 4.64
N VAL A 278 20.42 -16.02 4.61
CA VAL A 278 20.14 -15.13 5.73
C VAL A 278 19.16 -14.07 5.29
N LEU A 279 18.11 -13.88 6.09
CA LEU A 279 17.15 -12.80 5.90
C LEU A 279 17.46 -11.65 6.85
N TYR A 280 17.51 -10.43 6.31
CA TYR A 280 17.53 -9.19 7.08
C TYR A 280 16.20 -8.47 6.93
N LYS A 281 15.77 -7.79 7.99
CA LYS A 281 14.52 -7.03 8.06
C LYS A 281 14.76 -5.63 8.61
N THR A 282 14.05 -4.65 8.06
CA THR A 282 13.93 -3.30 8.60
C THR A 282 12.46 -2.97 8.89
N THR A 283 12.24 -2.11 9.89
CA THR A 283 10.92 -1.55 10.24
C THR A 283 10.95 -0.02 10.28
N ASN A 284 12.02 0.59 9.79
CA ASN A 284 12.26 2.04 9.82
C ASN A 284 12.87 2.55 8.50
N GLY A 285 12.55 1.90 7.37
CA GLY A 285 12.96 2.35 6.04
C GLY A 285 14.44 2.11 5.74
N GLY A 286 15.04 1.13 6.42
CA GLY A 286 16.44 0.76 6.24
C GLY A 286 17.43 1.62 7.01
N GLN A 287 16.98 2.50 7.91
CA GLN A 287 17.89 3.18 8.85
C GLN A 287 18.64 2.17 9.72
N HIS A 288 17.96 1.08 10.09
CA HIS A 288 18.55 -0.08 10.75
C HIS A 288 17.99 -1.37 10.15
N TRP A 289 18.87 -2.36 10.01
CA TRP A 289 18.55 -3.70 9.54
C TRP A 289 18.90 -4.72 10.62
N TYR A 290 18.05 -5.74 10.78
CA TYR A 290 18.22 -6.79 11.78
C TYR A 290 18.12 -8.15 11.11
N ARG A 291 18.99 -9.08 11.50
CA ARG A 291 18.89 -10.48 11.05
C ARG A 291 17.63 -11.12 11.64
N ASP A 292 16.82 -11.73 10.79
CA ASP A 292 15.73 -12.59 11.24
C ASP A 292 16.32 -13.94 11.69
N THR A 293 16.40 -14.13 13.00
CA THR A 293 16.95 -15.36 13.60
C THR A 293 16.00 -16.56 13.53
N THR A 294 14.75 -16.32 13.10
CA THR A 294 13.74 -17.37 12.92
C THR A 294 13.66 -17.88 11.49
N PHE A 295 14.39 -17.23 10.57
CA PHE A 295 14.48 -17.64 9.18
C PHE A 295 15.08 -19.05 9.05
N PRO A 296 14.59 -19.90 8.13
CA PRO A 296 15.05 -21.27 7.99
C PRO A 296 16.55 -21.35 7.69
N ASP A 297 17.24 -22.29 8.33
CA ASP A 297 18.66 -22.57 8.10
C ASP A 297 18.86 -23.46 6.85
N GLU A 298 18.39 -22.97 5.70
CA GLU A 298 18.32 -23.66 4.41
C GLU A 298 18.83 -22.76 3.28
N TYR A 299 19.08 -23.34 2.11
CA TYR A 299 19.34 -22.55 0.90
C TYR A 299 18.03 -22.06 0.28
N ILE A 300 17.69 -20.81 0.60
CA ILE A 300 16.57 -20.05 0.02
C ILE A 300 17.12 -19.17 -1.09
N ILE A 301 16.37 -19.05 -2.18
CA ILE A 301 16.81 -18.27 -3.35
C ILE A 301 15.97 -17.04 -3.63
N TYR A 302 14.69 -17.08 -3.26
CA TYR A 302 13.76 -16.00 -3.51
C TYR A 302 12.80 -15.85 -2.33
N ILE A 303 12.47 -14.60 -2.02
CA ILE A 303 11.43 -14.22 -1.07
C ILE A 303 10.40 -13.33 -1.76
N GLU A 304 9.17 -13.35 -1.27
CA GLU A 304 8.12 -12.42 -1.66
C GLU A 304 7.34 -12.02 -0.41
N PHE A 305 7.03 -10.73 -0.27
CA PHE A 305 6.19 -10.24 0.82
C PHE A 305 5.08 -9.36 0.25
N THR A 306 3.85 -9.66 0.66
CA THR A 306 2.67 -8.86 0.30
C THR A 306 2.41 -7.76 1.33
N ASP A 307 2.82 -7.97 2.58
CA ASP A 307 2.78 -6.96 3.64
C ASP A 307 3.82 -7.24 4.76
N SER A 308 3.80 -6.43 5.82
CA SER A 308 4.73 -6.55 6.97
C SER A 308 4.64 -7.85 7.78
N LEU A 309 3.59 -8.65 7.55
CA LEU A 309 3.25 -9.88 8.25
C LEU A 309 3.37 -11.10 7.34
N ASN A 310 2.97 -11.01 6.08
CA ASN A 310 2.82 -12.15 5.18
C ASN A 310 3.96 -12.16 4.17
N GLY A 311 4.75 -13.23 4.21
CA GLY A 311 5.85 -13.45 3.27
C GLY A 311 6.14 -14.91 3.05
N TRP A 312 6.59 -15.22 1.84
CA TRP A 312 6.96 -16.55 1.38
C TRP A 312 8.43 -16.58 1.00
N ALA A 313 9.05 -17.74 1.16
CA ALA A 313 10.44 -18.00 0.83
C ALA A 313 10.56 -19.35 0.14
N VAL A 314 11.24 -19.40 -1.00
CA VAL A 314 11.34 -20.61 -1.84
C VAL A 314 12.79 -20.99 -2.11
N GLY A 315 13.04 -22.28 -2.37
CA GLY A 315 14.38 -22.77 -2.64
C GLY A 315 14.44 -24.26 -2.94
N MET A 316 15.44 -24.94 -2.38
CA MET A 316 15.69 -26.36 -2.66
C MET A 316 14.62 -27.31 -2.11
N ASN A 317 14.59 -28.52 -2.68
CA ASN A 317 13.79 -29.66 -2.21
C ASN A 317 12.26 -29.45 -2.24
N GLY A 318 11.78 -28.53 -3.07
CA GLY A 318 10.36 -28.18 -3.17
C GLY A 318 9.86 -27.39 -1.98
N ASN A 319 10.76 -26.84 -1.16
CA ASN A 319 10.38 -26.14 0.05
C ASN A 319 9.78 -24.78 -0.29
N ILE A 320 8.58 -24.54 0.22
CA ILE A 320 7.97 -23.21 0.32
C ILE A 320 7.80 -22.94 1.80
N TRP A 321 8.40 -21.87 2.31
CA TRP A 321 8.22 -21.40 3.67
C TRP A 321 7.28 -20.21 3.65
N HIS A 322 6.41 -20.12 4.64
CA HIS A 322 5.53 -18.96 4.84
C HIS A 322 5.73 -18.44 6.26
N THR A 323 5.66 -17.13 6.44
CA THR A 323 5.74 -16.54 7.77
C THR A 323 4.62 -17.07 8.66
N THR A 324 4.97 -17.38 9.90
CA THR A 324 4.00 -17.62 10.96
C THR A 324 3.81 -16.33 11.73
N ASN A 325 2.57 -15.87 11.78
CA ASN A 325 2.15 -14.78 12.64
C ASN A 325 1.33 -15.38 13.78
N GLU A 326 1.52 -14.92 15.02
CA GLU A 326 0.44 -15.08 15.99
C GLU A 326 -0.78 -14.39 15.36
N PRO A 327 -1.94 -15.08 15.23
CA PRO A 327 -3.13 -14.42 14.74
C PRO A 327 -3.39 -13.20 15.64
N PRO A 328 -3.70 -12.03 15.05
CA PRO A 328 -3.96 -10.85 15.85
C PRO A 328 -5.09 -11.15 16.83
N VAL A 329 -4.91 -10.73 18.08
CA VAL A 329 -5.93 -10.85 19.11
C VAL A 329 -7.15 -10.07 18.65
N GLN A 330 -8.24 -10.81 18.41
CA GLN A 330 -9.50 -10.25 17.94
C GLN A 330 -10.18 -9.50 19.07
N ILE A 331 -10.53 -8.23 18.83
CA ILE A 331 -11.32 -7.41 19.75
C ILE A 331 -12.72 -7.26 19.15
N LYS A 332 -13.71 -7.76 19.87
CA LYS A 332 -15.13 -7.81 19.46
C LYS A 332 -16.00 -6.89 20.31
N ASN A 333 -15.53 -6.54 21.50
CA ASN A 333 -16.28 -5.72 22.47
C ASN A 333 -15.34 -4.84 23.30
N VAL A 334 -15.94 -3.89 24.01
CA VAL A 334 -15.20 -2.89 24.81
C VAL A 334 -14.52 -3.51 26.04
N GLN A 335 -14.99 -4.65 26.56
CA GLN A 335 -14.32 -5.35 27.65
C GLN A 335 -12.99 -5.96 27.19
N GLU A 336 -12.96 -6.61 26.03
CA GLU A 336 -11.73 -7.12 25.40
C GLU A 336 -10.78 -5.97 25.05
N LEU A 337 -11.30 -4.82 24.61
CA LEU A 337 -10.48 -3.62 24.38
C LEU A 337 -9.77 -3.15 25.66
N GLN A 338 -10.48 -3.12 26.80
CA GLN A 338 -9.90 -2.70 28.08
C GLN A 338 -8.80 -3.64 28.57
N GLN A 339 -8.87 -4.92 28.19
CA GLN A 339 -7.88 -5.94 28.57
C GLN A 339 -6.51 -5.75 27.91
N ILE A 340 -6.38 -4.92 26.86
CA ILE A 340 -5.06 -4.56 26.29
C ILE A 340 -4.13 -4.02 27.39
N VAL A 341 -4.70 -3.28 28.36
CA VAL A 341 -3.97 -2.70 29.48
C VAL A 341 -3.33 -3.77 30.38
N SER A 342 -3.94 -4.95 30.50
CA SER A 342 -3.53 -6.00 31.45
C SER A 342 -2.92 -7.25 30.82
N ASN A 343 -3.21 -7.57 29.57
CA ASN A 343 -2.90 -8.88 28.99
C ASN A 343 -1.56 -8.92 28.25
N ASN A 344 -1.36 -8.05 27.25
CA ASN A 344 -0.08 -7.92 26.55
C ASN A 344 -0.11 -6.69 25.63
N ASN A 345 0.49 -5.59 26.07
CA ASN A 345 0.58 -4.36 25.29
C ASN A 345 1.59 -4.40 24.13
N LYS A 346 2.16 -5.58 23.86
CA LYS A 346 3.08 -5.86 22.73
C LYS A 346 2.48 -6.77 21.66
N ALA A 347 1.28 -7.32 21.89
CA ALA A 347 0.61 -8.21 20.93
C ALA A 347 0.01 -7.43 19.75
N ASN A 348 -0.27 -8.13 18.66
CA ASN A 348 -1.02 -7.58 17.52
C ASN A 348 -2.52 -7.71 17.80
N TYR A 349 -3.29 -6.66 17.52
CA TYR A 349 -4.73 -6.60 17.74
C TYR A 349 -5.45 -6.20 16.46
N ILE A 350 -6.65 -6.78 16.26
CA ILE A 350 -7.55 -6.41 15.17
C ILE A 350 -8.97 -6.21 15.70
N LEU A 351 -9.62 -5.13 15.29
CA LEU A 351 -11.05 -4.97 15.55
C LEU A 351 -11.85 -5.84 14.58
N MET A 352 -12.87 -6.53 15.09
CA MET A 352 -13.73 -7.39 14.29
C MET A 352 -15.07 -6.75 13.89
N ASN A 353 -15.43 -5.66 14.55
CA ASN A 353 -16.67 -4.94 14.36
C ASN A 353 -16.54 -3.54 14.97
N ASP A 354 -17.48 -2.66 14.61
CA ASP A 354 -17.68 -1.41 15.35
C ASP A 354 -18.07 -1.72 16.80
N ILE A 355 -17.57 -0.92 17.74
CA ILE A 355 -17.79 -1.09 19.17
C ILE A 355 -18.45 0.17 19.72
N ASP A 356 -19.61 0.05 20.36
CA ASP A 356 -20.15 1.11 21.21
C ASP A 356 -19.56 1.00 22.62
N ALA A 357 -18.75 1.99 22.99
CA ALA A 357 -18.09 2.08 24.29
C ALA A 357 -18.88 2.94 25.29
N SER A 358 -20.17 3.20 25.05
CA SER A 358 -21.03 4.01 25.93
C SER A 358 -21.06 3.50 27.38
N GLU A 359 -20.94 2.20 27.61
CA GLU A 359 -20.89 1.59 28.96
C GLU A 359 -19.65 2.00 29.78
N THR A 360 -18.59 2.49 29.14
CA THR A 360 -17.39 2.97 29.84
C THR A 360 -17.72 4.14 30.78
N ARG A 361 -18.84 4.85 30.56
CA ARG A 361 -19.36 5.89 31.49
C ARG A 361 -19.66 5.42 32.90
N LEU A 362 -19.64 4.11 33.16
CA LEU A 362 -19.87 3.52 34.48
C LEU A 362 -18.63 2.80 35.03
N TRP A 363 -17.49 2.87 34.35
CA TRP A 363 -16.32 2.05 34.65
C TRP A 363 -15.32 2.73 35.58
N ASN A 364 -14.51 1.88 36.24
CA ASN A 364 -13.36 2.26 37.06
C ASN A 364 -13.70 3.34 38.10
N VAL A 365 -14.81 3.16 38.83
CA VAL A 365 -15.32 4.15 39.80
C VAL A 365 -14.30 4.37 40.94
N GLY A 366 -14.02 5.62 41.27
CA GLY A 366 -13.16 6.01 42.37
C GLY A 366 -12.99 7.53 42.50
N ASP A 367 -12.32 7.98 43.56
CA ASP A 367 -11.98 9.40 43.76
C ASP A 367 -10.82 9.79 42.83
N HIS A 368 -11.11 10.62 41.84
CA HIS A 368 -10.18 10.99 40.77
C HIS A 368 -10.08 12.51 40.54
N ASP A 369 -10.86 13.29 41.26
CA ASP A 369 -10.90 14.76 41.20
C ASP A 369 -10.51 15.39 42.55
N GLY A 370 -10.34 14.58 43.60
CA GLY A 370 -9.99 15.04 44.94
C GLY A 370 -11.12 15.81 45.62
N ASN A 371 -12.36 15.71 45.09
CA ASN A 371 -13.53 16.34 45.68
C ASN A 371 -14.14 15.40 46.73
N PRO A 372 -14.06 15.75 48.03
CA PRO A 372 -14.55 14.88 49.09
C PRO A 372 -16.08 14.67 49.06
N ASN A 373 -16.82 15.44 48.26
CA ASN A 373 -18.27 15.29 48.09
C ASN A 373 -18.65 14.28 47.00
N THR A 374 -17.70 13.87 46.16
CA THR A 374 -17.89 12.94 45.04
C THR A 374 -16.78 11.87 45.03
N PRO A 375 -16.62 11.10 46.14
CA PRO A 375 -15.51 10.15 46.28
C PRO A 375 -15.64 8.88 45.40
N GLU A 376 -16.77 8.72 44.72
CA GLU A 376 -17.08 7.57 43.86
C GLU A 376 -17.66 8.08 42.54
N GLU A 377 -16.81 8.54 41.64
CA GLU A 377 -17.20 8.93 40.28
C GLU A 377 -16.63 7.98 39.22
N PRO A 378 -17.36 7.73 38.11
CA PRO A 378 -16.83 6.95 37.01
C PRO A 378 -15.62 7.63 36.36
N MET A 379 -14.47 6.94 36.41
CA MET A 379 -13.24 7.38 35.73
C MET A 379 -13.24 7.06 34.24
N GLY A 380 -14.17 6.23 33.77
CA GLY A 380 -14.22 5.83 32.37
C GLY A 380 -13.26 4.70 32.02
N PHE A 381 -13.03 4.51 30.72
CA PHE A 381 -11.99 3.62 30.20
C PHE A 381 -10.63 3.98 30.80
N LYS A 382 -9.83 2.96 31.12
CA LYS A 382 -8.45 3.14 31.57
C LYS A 382 -7.53 3.23 30.34
N PRO A 383 -6.83 4.35 30.11
CA PRO A 383 -5.91 4.53 28.98
C PRO A 383 -4.93 3.37 28.81
N ILE A 384 -4.58 3.07 27.56
CA ILE A 384 -3.51 2.12 27.25
C ILE A 384 -2.18 2.81 27.53
N GLU A 385 -1.44 2.33 28.55
CA GLU A 385 -0.26 3.03 29.10
C GLU A 385 0.91 3.13 28.11
N ASN A 386 1.46 2.00 27.70
CA ASN A 386 2.54 1.91 26.70
C ASN A 386 2.10 0.86 25.69
N PHE A 387 2.04 1.16 24.39
CA PHE A 387 1.67 0.18 23.37
C PHE A 387 2.79 0.05 22.35
N THR A 388 3.26 -1.18 22.12
CA THR A 388 4.39 -1.49 21.21
C THR A 388 4.08 -2.60 20.21
N GLY A 389 2.83 -3.11 20.19
CA GLY A 389 2.37 -4.12 19.23
C GLY A 389 1.77 -3.50 17.96
N TYR A 390 1.05 -4.27 17.13
CA TYR A 390 0.31 -3.72 15.98
C TYR A 390 -1.18 -3.53 16.32
N PHE A 391 -1.80 -2.41 15.95
CA PHE A 391 -3.25 -2.22 16.11
C PHE A 391 -3.92 -1.93 14.77
N ASN A 392 -4.68 -2.89 14.25
CA ASN A 392 -5.47 -2.71 13.04
C ASN A 392 -6.94 -2.47 13.41
N GLY A 393 -7.43 -1.26 13.16
CA GLY A 393 -8.85 -0.96 13.30
C GLY A 393 -9.71 -1.68 12.25
N ASN A 394 -9.12 -2.20 11.17
CA ASN A 394 -9.81 -2.94 10.11
C ASN A 394 -11.01 -2.18 9.52
N GLY A 395 -10.92 -0.84 9.49
CA GLY A 395 -12.03 0.00 9.02
C GLY A 395 -13.19 0.11 10.00
N HIS A 396 -13.01 -0.30 11.26
CA HIS A 396 -14.01 -0.24 12.31
C HIS A 396 -13.82 0.92 13.27
N ILE A 397 -14.93 1.27 13.92
CA ILE A 397 -15.07 2.43 14.78
C ILE A 397 -15.31 2.02 16.23
N ILE A 398 -14.61 2.65 17.16
CA ILE A 398 -15.03 2.69 18.56
C ILE A 398 -15.79 3.99 18.79
N SER A 399 -17.06 3.90 19.17
CA SER A 399 -17.93 5.05 19.40
C SER A 399 -18.17 5.31 20.88
N ASN A 400 -18.42 6.56 21.28
CA ASN A 400 -18.87 6.95 22.62
C ASN A 400 -17.90 6.62 23.77
N LEU A 401 -16.61 6.47 23.50
CA LEU A 401 -15.60 6.21 24.52
C LEU A 401 -15.53 7.35 25.54
N PHE A 402 -15.65 7.02 26.83
CA PHE A 402 -15.58 7.98 27.93
C PHE A 402 -14.34 7.74 28.79
N ILE A 403 -13.57 8.80 29.06
CA ILE A 403 -12.43 8.83 29.99
C ILE A 403 -12.54 10.10 30.82
N ASN A 404 -12.60 9.99 32.15
CA ASN A 404 -12.73 11.12 33.07
C ASN A 404 -11.68 11.04 34.17
N ARG A 405 -10.52 11.64 33.90
CA ARG A 405 -9.34 11.59 34.79
C ARG A 405 -8.78 13.00 35.03
N PRO A 406 -9.57 13.97 35.51
CA PRO A 406 -9.21 15.39 35.62
C PRO A 406 -7.99 15.69 36.50
N ALA A 407 -7.57 14.76 37.39
CA ALA A 407 -6.35 14.90 38.18
C ALA A 407 -5.12 14.19 37.57
N GLU A 408 -5.27 13.42 36.49
CA GLU A 408 -4.18 12.66 35.86
C GLU A 408 -3.59 13.37 34.65
N ASP A 409 -2.26 13.36 34.54
CA ASP A 409 -1.54 13.85 33.36
C ASP A 409 -1.46 12.75 32.27
N SER A 410 -1.33 13.15 31.01
CA SER A 410 -1.20 12.27 29.84
C SER A 410 -2.39 11.32 29.66
N VAL A 411 -3.57 11.89 29.41
CA VAL A 411 -4.82 11.14 29.23
C VAL A 411 -5.28 11.17 27.77
N ALA A 412 -5.41 9.99 27.16
CA ALA A 412 -5.94 9.75 25.82
C ALA A 412 -6.41 8.29 25.70
N PHE A 413 -6.85 7.85 24.51
CA PHE A 413 -7.05 6.43 24.23
C PHE A 413 -5.77 5.62 24.47
N ILE A 414 -4.64 6.07 23.91
CA ILE A 414 -3.30 5.53 24.16
C ILE A 414 -2.42 6.63 24.73
N LYS A 415 -1.85 6.40 25.91
CA LYS A 415 -0.95 7.35 26.55
C LYS A 415 0.40 7.41 25.84
N ARG A 416 1.04 6.28 25.60
CA ARG A 416 2.32 6.23 24.89
C ARG A 416 2.30 5.16 23.80
N LEU A 417 2.56 5.58 22.57
CA LEU A 417 2.56 4.75 21.38
C LEU A 417 3.96 4.65 20.79
N ASP A 418 4.47 3.43 20.60
CA ASP A 418 5.79 3.12 20.05
C ASP A 418 5.70 2.01 18.97
N CYS A 419 4.74 2.16 18.05
CA CYS A 419 4.44 1.17 17.01
C CYS A 419 3.50 1.74 15.93
N VAL A 420 2.71 0.87 15.28
CA VAL A 420 1.80 1.18 14.18
C VAL A 420 0.33 1.06 14.57
N ILE A 421 -0.48 2.05 14.19
CA ILE A 421 -1.95 2.00 14.19
C ILE A 421 -2.45 2.23 12.76
N ASN A 422 -3.36 1.39 12.28
CA ASN A 422 -3.93 1.53 10.93
C ASN A 422 -5.45 1.44 10.92
N LYS A 423 -6.11 2.22 10.06
CA LYS A 423 -7.55 2.12 9.73
C LYS A 423 -8.47 2.08 10.95
N PHE A 424 -8.22 2.97 11.92
CA PHE A 424 -8.94 3.02 13.19
C PHE A 424 -9.69 4.35 13.42
N GLY A 425 -10.98 4.26 13.75
CA GLY A 425 -11.83 5.41 14.04
C GLY A 425 -12.24 5.48 15.50
N LEU A 426 -12.04 6.64 16.13
CA LEU A 426 -12.58 6.94 17.46
C LEU A 426 -13.67 8.01 17.33
N GLU A 427 -14.93 7.60 17.36
CA GLU A 427 -16.08 8.49 17.13
C GLU A 427 -16.74 8.91 18.43
N ASN A 428 -17.09 10.20 18.53
CA ASN A 428 -17.80 10.79 19.66
C ASN A 428 -17.15 10.50 21.03
N CYS A 429 -15.82 10.61 21.12
CA CYS A 429 -15.11 10.44 22.38
C CYS A 429 -15.36 11.60 23.36
N ASP A 430 -15.26 11.31 24.64
CA ASP A 430 -15.39 12.25 25.75
C ASP A 430 -14.22 12.02 26.71
N ILE A 431 -13.13 12.75 26.49
CA ILE A 431 -11.86 12.52 27.18
C ILE A 431 -11.50 13.74 28.02
N THR A 432 -11.39 13.55 29.33
CA THR A 432 -11.01 14.56 30.31
C THR A 432 -9.73 14.16 31.04
N GLY A 433 -8.75 15.08 31.10
CA GLY A 433 -7.50 14.90 31.82
C GLY A 433 -6.97 16.20 32.41
N LYS A 434 -5.84 16.15 33.13
CA LYS A 434 -5.22 17.33 33.77
C LYS A 434 -4.31 18.11 32.81
N ASN A 435 -3.28 17.46 32.28
CA ASN A 435 -2.29 18.02 31.36
C ASN A 435 -1.99 16.99 30.25
N GLN A 436 -1.55 17.44 29.07
CA GLN A 436 -1.24 16.57 27.92
C GLN A 436 -2.43 15.66 27.58
N VAL A 437 -3.57 16.25 27.28
CA VAL A 437 -4.82 15.51 27.04
C VAL A 437 -5.12 15.52 25.55
N SER A 438 -5.30 14.35 24.94
CA SER A 438 -5.61 14.23 23.51
C SER A 438 -6.66 13.15 23.29
N SER A 439 -7.17 13.09 22.06
CA SER A 439 -8.16 12.10 21.68
C SER A 439 -7.54 10.73 21.42
N MET A 440 -6.47 10.67 20.60
CA MET A 440 -5.85 9.40 20.21
C MET A 440 -4.61 9.07 21.05
N ILE A 441 -3.57 9.91 20.97
CA ILE A 441 -2.23 9.60 21.51
C ILE A 441 -1.68 10.76 22.34
N CYS A 442 -1.18 10.54 23.56
CA CYS A 442 -0.46 11.59 24.28
C CYS A 442 0.99 11.73 23.82
N ILE A 443 1.76 10.64 23.85
CA ILE A 443 3.18 10.62 23.49
C ILE A 443 3.39 9.64 22.34
N PHE A 444 3.73 10.14 21.16
CA PHE A 444 4.04 9.32 19.99
C PHE A 444 5.55 9.21 19.80
N LEU A 445 6.05 7.99 19.96
CA LEU A 445 7.43 7.58 19.72
C LEU A 445 7.53 6.57 18.55
N GLY A 446 6.37 6.09 18.08
CA GLY A 446 6.25 4.96 17.19
C GLY A 446 6.51 5.26 15.73
N ASN A 447 6.34 4.25 14.90
CA ASN A 447 6.64 4.31 13.47
C ASN A 447 5.56 5.09 12.69
N SER A 448 4.30 4.64 12.75
CA SER A 448 3.25 5.23 11.92
C SER A 448 1.84 5.15 12.51
N VAL A 449 1.04 6.20 12.27
CA VAL A 449 -0.42 6.19 12.47
C VAL A 449 -1.02 6.54 11.13
N ASN A 450 -1.80 5.63 10.54
CA ASN A 450 -2.29 5.76 9.17
C ASN A 450 -3.80 5.54 9.08
N GLU A 451 -4.48 6.33 8.25
CA GLU A 451 -5.93 6.19 7.99
C GLU A 451 -6.78 6.15 9.27
N CYS A 452 -6.46 7.04 10.21
CA CYS A 452 -7.15 7.11 11.50
C CYS A 452 -7.90 8.42 11.67
N PHE A 453 -8.96 8.41 12.47
CA PHE A 453 -9.68 9.64 12.80
C PHE A 453 -10.19 9.70 14.22
N THR A 454 -10.39 10.92 14.72
CA THR A 454 -11.08 11.17 15.98
C THR A 454 -12.17 12.23 15.86
N THR A 455 -13.29 12.00 16.54
CA THR A 455 -14.39 12.98 16.70
C THR A 455 -14.85 12.99 18.15
N GLY A 456 -15.41 14.11 18.62
CA GLY A 456 -15.90 14.25 19.98
C GLY A 456 -15.29 15.45 20.71
N LYS A 457 -14.92 15.27 21.97
CA LYS A 457 -14.38 16.35 22.82
C LYS A 457 -13.20 15.88 23.67
N VAL A 458 -12.24 16.78 23.81
CA VAL A 458 -11.07 16.67 24.67
C VAL A 458 -11.11 17.84 25.64
N PHE A 459 -11.10 17.56 26.94
CA PHE A 459 -11.19 18.56 27.99
C PHE A 459 -9.99 18.50 28.94
N ILE A 460 -9.34 19.65 29.09
CA ILE A 460 -8.17 19.84 29.95
C ILE A 460 -8.63 20.56 31.21
N ALA A 461 -8.64 19.84 32.33
CA ALA A 461 -9.24 20.26 33.59
C ALA A 461 -8.33 21.20 34.42
N ASP A 462 -7.01 21.18 34.21
CA ASP A 462 -6.09 21.97 35.05
C ASP A 462 -6.30 23.49 34.88
N THR A 463 -6.44 24.17 36.02
CA THR A 463 -6.59 25.63 36.14
C THR A 463 -5.32 26.35 36.60
N ASN A 464 -4.27 25.59 36.97
CA ASN A 464 -3.13 26.08 37.73
C ASN A 464 -1.77 25.82 37.04
N GLY A 465 -1.75 25.43 35.76
CA GLY A 465 -0.50 25.04 35.09
C GLY A 465 -0.48 25.07 33.56
N TYR A 466 0.72 24.75 33.06
CA TYR A 466 1.15 24.76 31.66
C TYR A 466 0.64 23.52 30.89
N CYS A 467 -0.27 23.72 29.93
CA CYS A 467 -0.68 22.64 29.03
C CYS A 467 0.40 22.36 27.97
N ARG A 468 0.95 21.14 27.97
CA ARG A 468 2.04 20.72 27.06
C ARG A 468 1.58 20.08 25.75
N GLY A 469 0.28 19.96 25.49
CA GLY A 469 -0.23 19.41 24.22
C GLY A 469 -1.69 18.97 24.28
N ALA A 470 -2.38 19.08 23.13
CA ALA A 470 -3.77 18.68 22.96
C ALA A 470 -4.07 18.22 21.51
N GLY A 471 -5.31 17.79 21.23
CA GLY A 471 -5.78 17.47 19.87
C GLY A 471 -5.89 15.98 19.57
N PHE A 472 -5.50 15.58 18.35
CA PHE A 472 -5.33 14.18 17.93
C PHE A 472 -4.13 13.53 18.64
N CYS A 473 -2.98 14.21 18.62
CA CYS A 473 -1.74 13.77 19.24
C CYS A 473 -1.10 14.89 20.07
N ALA A 474 -0.96 14.71 21.39
CA ALA A 474 -0.47 15.79 22.25
C ALA A 474 1.02 16.09 22.02
N ILE A 475 1.88 15.07 21.91
CA ILE A 475 3.34 15.21 21.77
C ILE A 475 3.85 14.20 20.72
N PRO A 476 4.02 14.64 19.47
CA PRO A 476 4.62 13.84 18.43
C PRO A 476 6.15 13.98 18.44
N ASN A 477 6.88 12.98 18.96
CA ASN A 477 8.34 13.03 19.05
C ASN A 477 9.04 12.36 17.85
N GLN A 478 8.50 11.23 17.37
CA GLN A 478 9.08 10.42 16.28
C GLN A 478 7.96 9.81 15.42
N GLY A 479 8.28 9.46 14.17
CA GLY A 479 7.39 8.74 13.26
C GLY A 479 6.55 9.63 12.35
N SER A 480 5.54 9.03 11.70
CA SER A 480 4.61 9.76 10.84
C SER A 480 3.15 9.56 11.21
N ILE A 481 2.37 10.63 11.18
CA ILE A 481 0.90 10.56 11.20
C ILE A 481 0.43 10.89 9.77
N THR A 482 -0.17 9.92 9.08
CA THR A 482 -0.50 10.03 7.65
C THR A 482 -1.96 9.74 7.40
N ASN A 483 -2.57 10.49 6.47
CA ASN A 483 -3.96 10.27 6.07
C ASN A 483 -4.93 10.26 7.27
N CYS A 484 -4.78 11.20 8.20
CA CYS A 484 -5.55 11.22 9.45
C CYS A 484 -6.34 12.52 9.60
N TYR A 485 -7.46 12.49 10.31
CA TYR A 485 -8.20 13.72 10.62
C TYR A 485 -8.75 13.78 12.04
N SER A 486 -8.94 15.00 12.53
CA SER A 486 -9.59 15.26 13.82
C SER A 486 -10.67 16.34 13.68
N SER A 487 -11.84 16.03 14.23
CA SER A 487 -12.92 17.01 14.45
C SER A 487 -13.18 17.24 15.94
N CYS A 488 -12.30 16.75 16.81
CA CYS A 488 -12.48 16.88 18.25
C CYS A 488 -12.46 18.34 18.70
N VAL A 489 -13.46 18.75 19.47
CA VAL A 489 -13.44 20.04 20.15
C VAL A 489 -12.46 19.95 21.31
N VAL A 490 -11.44 20.82 21.32
CA VAL A 490 -10.45 20.90 22.39
C VAL A 490 -10.81 22.05 23.30
N LYS A 491 -11.09 21.77 24.57
CA LYS A 491 -11.41 22.78 25.57
C LYS A 491 -10.41 22.77 26.72
N SER A 492 -9.99 23.95 27.16
CA SER A 492 -9.09 24.13 28.30
C SER A 492 -9.63 25.18 29.26
N ASN A 493 -9.59 24.88 30.56
CA ASN A 493 -9.88 25.85 31.61
C ASN A 493 -8.63 26.61 32.10
N SER A 494 -7.44 26.30 31.57
CA SER A 494 -6.20 26.97 31.97
C SER A 494 -6.22 28.45 31.56
N LYS A 495 -5.87 29.33 32.50
CA LYS A 495 -5.93 30.80 32.37
C LYS A 495 -4.57 31.44 32.03
N GLU A 496 -3.52 30.65 31.84
CA GLU A 496 -2.17 31.16 31.54
C GLU A 496 -1.92 31.30 30.04
N TYR A 497 -1.11 32.30 29.67
CA TYR A 497 -0.79 32.65 28.28
C TYR A 497 0.12 31.64 27.57
N ASP A 498 0.82 30.76 28.30
CA ASP A 498 1.80 29.82 27.73
C ASP A 498 1.21 28.43 27.37
N ASN A 499 -0.12 28.30 27.33
CA ASN A 499 -0.74 27.08 26.81
C ASN A 499 -0.48 26.98 25.32
N ASN A 500 -0.03 25.81 24.86
CA ASN A 500 0.06 25.51 23.43
C ASN A 500 -1.00 24.45 23.12
N LEU A 501 -2.17 24.94 22.73
CA LEU A 501 -3.30 24.10 22.34
C LEU A 501 -3.25 23.89 20.84
N ALA A 502 -3.26 22.62 20.44
CA ALA A 502 -3.34 22.24 19.04
C ALA A 502 -4.68 21.57 18.75
N SER A 503 -5.29 21.86 17.61
CA SER A 503 -6.50 21.16 17.17
C SER A 503 -6.17 19.76 16.63
N PHE A 504 -4.96 19.58 16.07
CA PHE A 504 -4.44 18.30 15.62
C PHE A 504 -3.26 17.81 16.45
N CYS A 505 -2.11 18.48 16.42
CA CYS A 505 -0.94 18.06 17.18
C CYS A 505 0.00 19.20 17.55
N ASN A 506 0.67 19.10 18.70
CA ASN A 506 1.57 20.15 19.18
C ASN A 506 3.04 19.82 18.88
N ASN A 507 3.56 20.35 17.77
CA ASN A 507 4.98 20.23 17.44
C ASN A 507 5.79 21.36 18.11
N ARG A 508 6.78 21.00 18.94
CA ARG A 508 7.66 21.96 19.63
C ARG A 508 9.14 21.84 19.25
N THR A 509 9.56 20.81 18.52
CA THR A 509 10.98 20.62 18.16
C THR A 509 11.12 19.54 17.07
N ILE A 510 11.44 19.91 15.83
CA ILE A 510 11.83 18.96 14.76
C ILE A 510 13.35 18.67 14.84
N PRO A 511 13.84 17.49 14.37
CA PRO A 511 13.65 17.03 12.98
C PRO A 511 12.93 15.67 12.75
N PHE A 512 12.41 14.98 13.77
CA PHE A 512 12.09 13.53 13.63
C PHE A 512 10.61 13.13 13.45
N TYR A 513 9.67 14.08 13.35
CA TYR A 513 8.23 13.79 13.16
C TYR A 513 7.64 14.53 11.94
N THR A 514 6.72 13.86 11.22
CA THR A 514 6.01 14.43 10.07
C THR A 514 4.53 14.03 10.03
N ALA A 515 3.62 15.02 10.07
CA ALA A 515 2.23 14.85 9.64
C ALA A 515 2.12 15.03 8.12
N ILE A 516 1.40 14.13 7.42
CA ILE A 516 1.24 14.19 5.95
C ILE A 516 -0.20 13.87 5.57
N HIS A 517 -0.80 14.64 4.66
CA HIS A 517 -2.18 14.46 4.22
C HIS A 517 -3.16 14.38 5.39
N CYS A 518 -2.99 15.26 6.37
CA CYS A 518 -3.84 15.31 7.56
C CYS A 518 -4.71 16.56 7.56
N TYR A 519 -5.85 16.51 8.24
CA TYR A 519 -6.62 17.72 8.46
C TYR A 519 -7.27 17.85 9.84
N SER A 520 -7.58 19.09 10.22
CA SER A 520 -8.31 19.39 11.45
C SER A 520 -9.44 20.39 11.25
N ILE A 521 -10.60 20.09 11.83
CA ILE A 521 -11.79 20.97 11.87
C ILE A 521 -12.33 21.18 13.29
N GLY A 522 -11.64 20.61 14.29
CA GLY A 522 -12.03 20.71 15.69
C GLY A 522 -11.82 22.12 16.26
N LYS A 523 -12.87 22.69 16.84
CA LYS A 523 -12.81 23.99 17.53
C LYS A 523 -11.88 23.95 18.73
N ILE A 524 -11.07 24.99 18.93
CA ILE A 524 -10.34 25.23 20.19
C ILE A 524 -11.11 26.26 21.04
N ASP A 525 -11.46 25.87 22.26
CA ASP A 525 -12.06 26.72 23.31
C ASP A 525 -11.10 26.82 24.49
N GLY A 526 -10.14 27.75 24.42
CA GLY A 526 -9.13 27.96 25.45
C GLY A 526 -8.37 29.27 25.27
N THR A 527 -7.59 29.66 26.28
CA THR A 527 -6.73 30.86 26.24
C THR A 527 -5.26 30.47 26.09
N GLY A 528 -4.49 31.23 25.30
CA GLY A 528 -3.05 31.02 25.07
C GLY A 528 -2.67 30.99 23.59
N GLU A 529 -1.50 30.42 23.27
CA GLU A 529 -1.09 30.12 21.89
C GLU A 529 -1.93 28.94 21.36
N ILE A 530 -2.66 29.20 20.27
CA ILE A 530 -3.46 28.19 19.56
C ILE A 530 -2.85 27.92 18.18
N SER A 531 -2.86 26.67 17.76
CA SER A 531 -2.32 26.22 16.46
C SER A 531 -3.09 25.01 15.94
N ALA A 532 -2.92 24.66 14.67
CA ALA A 532 -3.48 23.41 14.15
C ALA A 532 -2.50 22.24 14.33
N PHE A 533 -1.28 22.41 13.82
CA PHE A 533 -0.19 21.43 13.75
C PHE A 533 1.06 21.89 14.54
N GLY A 534 0.88 22.75 15.55
CA GLY A 534 1.94 23.20 16.44
C GLY A 534 2.66 24.45 15.95
N ARG A 535 3.82 24.74 16.57
CA ARG A 535 4.59 25.93 16.22
C ARG A 535 5.02 25.82 14.75
N ASP A 536 4.87 26.91 13.98
CA ASP A 536 5.22 26.99 12.55
C ASP A 536 4.38 26.13 11.58
N GLU A 537 3.34 25.42 12.07
CA GLU A 537 2.44 24.59 11.27
C GLU A 537 3.18 23.54 10.43
N ILE A 538 4.12 22.84 11.07
CA ILE A 538 5.04 21.88 10.48
C ILE A 538 4.29 20.56 10.19
N ALA A 539 3.54 20.56 9.10
CA ALA A 539 2.89 19.40 8.52
C ALA A 539 2.88 19.55 6.98
N ILE A 540 3.04 18.45 6.26
CA ILE A 540 3.19 18.45 4.81
C ILE A 540 1.83 18.20 4.17
N ARG A 541 1.46 19.02 3.17
CA ARG A 541 0.22 18.82 2.37
C ARG A 541 -1.01 18.58 3.25
N SER A 542 -1.08 19.32 4.35
CA SER A 542 -2.07 19.15 5.43
C SER A 542 -2.81 20.47 5.66
N PHE A 543 -4.02 20.39 6.21
CA PHE A 543 -4.92 21.55 6.23
C PHE A 543 -5.68 21.68 7.53
N TRP A 544 -6.12 22.89 7.84
CA TRP A 544 -7.17 23.09 8.83
C TRP A 544 -8.21 24.07 8.32
N ASP A 545 -9.41 23.96 8.84
CA ASP A 545 -10.49 24.86 8.50
C ASP A 545 -10.49 26.08 9.44
N VAL A 546 -10.24 27.27 8.91
CA VAL A 546 -10.07 28.50 9.70
C VAL A 546 -11.37 28.96 10.38
N GLU A 547 -12.53 28.61 9.82
CA GLU A 547 -13.83 29.05 10.31
C GLU A 547 -14.31 28.17 11.47
N THR A 548 -14.13 26.86 11.36
CA THR A 548 -14.54 25.87 12.38
C THR A 548 -13.56 25.78 13.54
N THR A 549 -12.25 25.81 13.27
CA THR A 549 -11.22 25.78 14.32
C THR A 549 -11.11 27.11 15.05
N GLY A 550 -11.40 28.22 14.35
CA GLY A 550 -11.15 29.59 14.82
C GLY A 550 -9.68 30.01 14.73
N ILE A 551 -8.84 29.25 14.04
CA ILE A 551 -7.40 29.48 13.92
C ILE A 551 -7.13 30.14 12.56
N PRO A 552 -6.68 31.41 12.50
CA PRO A 552 -6.42 32.07 11.24
C PRO A 552 -5.18 31.47 10.55
N ASP A 553 -5.15 31.52 9.21
CA ASP A 553 -3.92 31.24 8.48
C ASP A 553 -2.99 32.45 8.53
N THR A 554 -1.88 32.32 9.25
CA THR A 554 -0.84 33.35 9.34
C THR A 554 0.42 32.96 8.56
N ILE A 555 0.42 31.83 7.84
CA ILE A 555 1.57 31.32 7.10
C ILE A 555 1.66 32.05 5.76
N THR A 556 2.76 32.80 5.56
CA THR A 556 3.04 33.49 4.29
C THR A 556 3.86 32.64 3.31
N ASP A 557 4.27 31.44 3.74
CA ASP A 557 5.02 30.49 2.92
C ASP A 557 4.06 29.75 1.97
N SER A 558 4.32 29.85 0.66
CA SER A 558 3.51 29.17 -0.35
C SER A 558 3.94 27.71 -0.58
N SER A 559 5.02 27.24 0.05
CA SER A 559 5.52 25.86 -0.10
C SER A 559 4.52 24.81 0.44
N ASP A 560 4.60 23.59 -0.08
CA ASP A 560 3.74 22.48 0.35
C ASP A 560 4.27 21.77 1.62
N TYR A 561 5.35 22.29 2.21
CA TYR A 561 6.01 21.75 3.40
C TYR A 561 5.39 22.22 4.72
N ARG A 562 4.42 23.14 4.67
CA ARG A 562 3.66 23.62 5.83
C ARG A 562 2.18 23.41 5.64
N ALA A 563 1.46 23.18 6.74
CA ALA A 563 0.01 23.11 6.69
C ALA A 563 -0.56 24.49 6.38
N LYS A 564 -1.73 24.49 5.72
CA LYS A 564 -2.42 25.72 5.31
C LYS A 564 -3.81 25.80 5.93
N GLY A 565 -4.17 26.99 6.37
CA GLY A 565 -5.51 27.28 6.87
C GLY A 565 -6.41 27.70 5.70
N LEU A 566 -7.48 26.95 5.47
CA LEU A 566 -8.41 27.20 4.37
C LEU A 566 -9.82 27.51 4.89
N PRO A 567 -10.61 28.33 4.19
CA PRO A 567 -12.02 28.50 4.50
C PRO A 567 -12.80 27.20 4.26
N THR A 568 -13.94 27.04 4.95
CA THR A 568 -14.77 25.83 4.85
C THR A 568 -15.15 25.48 3.41
N SER A 569 -15.43 26.51 2.60
CA SER A 569 -15.77 26.33 1.19
C SER A 569 -14.66 25.70 0.34
N GLU A 570 -13.38 25.89 0.68
CA GLU A 570 -12.25 25.25 0.00
C GLU A 570 -11.95 23.87 0.59
N MET A 571 -12.12 23.70 1.90
CA MET A 571 -11.97 22.41 2.60
C MET A 571 -13.01 21.35 2.17
N MET A 572 -14.09 21.76 1.51
CA MET A 572 -15.15 20.89 0.97
C MET A 572 -15.02 20.65 -0.55
N LYS A 573 -13.87 20.96 -1.17
CA LYS A 573 -13.61 20.71 -2.59
C LYS A 573 -12.55 19.64 -2.78
N LYS A 574 -12.80 18.66 -3.64
CA LYS A 574 -11.85 17.58 -3.97
C LYS A 574 -10.56 18.15 -4.56
N SER A 575 -10.70 19.10 -5.49
CA SER A 575 -9.57 19.73 -6.20
C SER A 575 -8.58 20.45 -5.27
N THR A 576 -8.97 20.83 -4.05
CA THR A 576 -8.08 21.41 -3.04
C THR A 576 -7.00 20.41 -2.63
N PHE A 577 -7.41 19.16 -2.42
CA PHE A 577 -6.58 18.09 -1.88
C PHE A 577 -5.83 17.33 -2.99
N GLU A 578 -6.44 17.14 -4.17
CA GLU A 578 -5.79 16.50 -5.33
C GLU A 578 -4.56 17.27 -5.81
N LYS A 579 -4.60 18.61 -5.76
CA LYS A 579 -3.46 19.49 -6.14
C LYS A 579 -2.20 19.21 -5.33
N VAL A 580 -2.36 18.67 -4.12
CA VAL A 580 -1.27 18.30 -3.22
C VAL A 580 -1.19 16.79 -3.02
N CYS A 581 -1.59 16.00 -4.02
CA CYS A 581 -1.39 14.56 -4.09
C CYS A 581 -2.12 13.72 -3.03
N TRP A 582 -3.31 14.13 -2.57
CA TRP A 582 -4.17 13.23 -1.79
C TRP A 582 -4.78 12.16 -2.69
N ASP A 583 -4.74 10.90 -2.25
CA ASP A 583 -5.30 9.77 -2.98
C ASP A 583 -6.82 9.65 -2.73
N PHE A 584 -7.62 10.05 -3.72
CA PHE A 584 -9.08 9.90 -3.69
C PHE A 584 -9.58 8.61 -4.35
N GLU A 585 -8.69 7.79 -4.90
CA GLU A 585 -9.02 6.50 -5.50
C GLU A 585 -9.11 5.45 -4.40
N ASN A 586 -8.10 5.38 -3.52
CA ASN A 586 -7.95 4.30 -2.55
C ASN A 586 -8.18 4.73 -1.09
N ILE A 587 -7.82 5.98 -0.74
CA ILE A 587 -7.76 6.40 0.67
C ILE A 587 -8.92 7.32 1.06
N TRP A 588 -9.12 8.40 0.30
CA TRP A 588 -10.06 9.47 0.63
C TRP A 588 -11.27 9.47 -0.30
N CYS A 589 -12.38 10.03 0.19
CA CYS A 589 -13.57 10.35 -0.58
C CYS A 589 -14.15 11.67 -0.06
N ILE A 590 -14.92 12.38 -0.86
CA ILE A 590 -15.54 13.65 -0.45
C ILE A 590 -16.89 13.82 -1.15
N ASP A 591 -17.90 14.32 -0.42
CA ASP A 591 -19.14 14.81 -1.02
C ASP A 591 -18.97 16.31 -1.28
N GLU A 592 -18.55 16.67 -2.49
CA GLU A 592 -18.14 18.04 -2.81
C GLU A 592 -19.23 19.07 -2.45
N GLY A 593 -18.81 20.10 -1.70
CA GLY A 593 -19.68 21.18 -1.23
C GLY A 593 -20.67 20.78 -0.12
N LYS A 594 -20.71 19.50 0.30
CA LYS A 594 -21.56 19.04 1.40
C LYS A 594 -20.79 18.67 2.67
N ASP A 595 -19.63 18.03 2.53
CA ASP A 595 -18.87 17.50 3.65
C ASP A 595 -17.35 17.52 3.39
N TYR A 596 -16.57 17.35 4.45
CA TYR A 596 -15.10 17.25 4.40
C TYR A 596 -14.65 15.88 3.86
N PRO A 597 -13.37 15.73 3.45
CA PRO A 597 -12.82 14.43 3.08
C PRO A 597 -13.00 13.39 4.19
N LYS A 598 -13.45 12.19 3.82
CA LYS A 598 -13.60 11.03 4.70
C LYS A 598 -12.75 9.88 4.21
N LEU A 599 -12.39 8.99 5.13
CA LEU A 599 -11.58 7.81 4.84
C LEU A 599 -12.45 6.68 4.28
N ARG A 600 -12.05 6.12 3.14
CA ARG A 600 -12.73 5.03 2.44
C ARG A 600 -12.83 3.76 3.26
N ALA A 601 -11.82 3.50 4.09
CA ALA A 601 -11.74 2.32 4.95
C ALA A 601 -12.99 2.10 5.84
N PHE A 602 -13.78 3.13 6.14
CA PHE A 602 -14.91 3.05 7.08
C PHE A 602 -16.29 2.99 6.41
N GLY A 603 -16.37 2.84 5.09
CA GLY A 603 -17.65 2.73 4.37
C GLY A 603 -18.57 3.96 4.48
N LYS A 604 -18.10 5.07 5.07
CA LYS A 604 -18.82 6.34 5.24
C LYS A 604 -18.65 7.29 4.05
N CYS A 605 -18.09 6.79 2.96
CA CYS A 605 -18.06 7.53 1.72
C CYS A 605 -19.48 7.69 1.19
N PRO A 606 -19.79 8.82 0.54
CA PRO A 606 -20.87 8.81 -0.43
C PRO A 606 -20.67 7.58 -1.30
N PRO A 607 -21.74 6.85 -1.68
CA PRO A 607 -21.59 5.86 -2.73
C PRO A 607 -20.78 6.55 -3.80
N THR A 608 -19.64 5.95 -4.14
CA THR A 608 -18.88 6.39 -5.28
C THR A 608 -19.91 6.63 -6.36
N ASP A 609 -19.76 7.74 -7.07
CA ASP A 609 -19.89 7.62 -8.50
C ASP A 609 -19.15 6.32 -8.87
N LEU A 610 -19.91 5.20 -8.93
CA LEU A 610 -19.55 4.05 -9.77
C LEU A 610 -18.96 4.70 -10.98
N PRO A 611 -17.70 4.38 -11.34
CA PRO A 611 -16.87 5.17 -12.27
C PRO A 611 -17.80 5.84 -13.25
N GLN A 612 -17.99 7.17 -13.14
CA GLN A 612 -19.16 7.81 -13.75
C GLN A 612 -19.33 7.23 -15.15
N GLU A 613 -20.38 6.44 -15.33
CA GLU A 613 -20.86 6.07 -16.65
C GLU A 613 -20.87 7.39 -17.41
N PRO A 614 -20.01 7.54 -18.44
CA PRO A 614 -19.67 8.85 -18.99
C PRO A 614 -20.96 9.58 -19.28
N ASN A 615 -21.25 10.63 -18.50
CA ASN A 615 -22.47 11.46 -18.56
C ASN A 615 -23.66 10.78 -19.23
N ARG A 616 -24.34 9.84 -18.55
CA ARG A 616 -25.66 9.29 -18.93
C ARG A 616 -26.10 9.62 -20.37
N ILE A 617 -25.44 8.99 -21.34
CA ILE A 617 -25.71 9.11 -22.78
C ILE A 617 -26.96 8.27 -23.13
N GLU A 618 -27.98 8.26 -22.26
CA GLU A 618 -29.22 7.51 -22.52
C GLU A 618 -30.02 8.10 -23.69
N GLU A 619 -29.63 9.25 -24.24
CA GLU A 619 -30.28 9.85 -25.42
C GLU A 619 -29.51 9.72 -26.75
N ILE A 620 -28.24 9.29 -26.79
CA ILE A 620 -27.49 9.27 -28.08
C ILE A 620 -27.56 7.93 -28.79
N LEU A 621 -27.79 6.78 -28.14
CA LEU A 621 -27.92 5.50 -28.87
C LEU A 621 -29.10 4.68 -28.35
N ASN A 622 -30.10 4.43 -29.19
CA ASN A 622 -31.29 3.65 -28.86
C ASN A 622 -31.46 2.48 -29.82
N ILE A 623 -31.54 1.26 -29.27
CA ILE A 623 -31.82 0.05 -30.04
C ILE A 623 -33.30 -0.26 -29.89
N SER A 624 -34.02 -0.20 -31.00
CA SER A 624 -35.43 -0.54 -31.09
C SER A 624 -35.57 -1.84 -31.88
N PRO A 625 -35.62 -3.01 -31.21
CA PRO A 625 -35.97 -4.25 -31.88
C PRO A 625 -37.42 -4.14 -32.38
N ASN A 626 -37.69 -4.56 -33.61
CA ASN A 626 -39.06 -4.66 -34.10
C ASN A 626 -39.58 -6.07 -33.83
N PRO A 627 -40.41 -6.32 -32.80
CA PRO A 627 -40.89 -7.66 -32.47
C PRO A 627 -41.80 -8.30 -33.54
N SER A 628 -42.17 -7.54 -34.58
CA SER A 628 -43.01 -8.00 -35.69
C SER A 628 -42.19 -8.46 -36.91
N THR A 629 -40.86 -8.27 -36.90
CA THR A 629 -39.94 -8.58 -38.01
C THR A 629 -38.60 -9.08 -37.46
N THR A 630 -37.69 -9.52 -38.33
CA THR A 630 -36.31 -9.84 -37.95
C THR A 630 -35.39 -8.62 -37.99
N THR A 631 -35.94 -7.40 -38.03
CA THR A 631 -35.16 -6.18 -38.21
C THR A 631 -34.96 -5.44 -36.90
N CYS A 632 -33.71 -4.99 -36.70
CA CYS A 632 -33.30 -4.17 -35.57
C CYS A 632 -32.93 -2.78 -36.09
N THR A 633 -33.34 -1.73 -35.36
CA THR A 633 -32.98 -0.35 -35.69
C THR A 633 -32.19 0.26 -34.54
N ILE A 634 -31.00 0.78 -34.83
CA ILE A 634 -30.22 1.63 -33.92
C ILE A 634 -30.48 3.07 -34.33
N SER A 635 -31.04 3.88 -33.45
CA SER A 635 -31.25 5.31 -33.63
C SER A 635 -30.21 6.06 -32.82
N PHE A 636 -29.69 7.18 -33.34
CA PHE A 636 -28.76 8.01 -32.59
C PHE A 636 -29.10 9.50 -32.62
N GLY A 637 -28.87 10.17 -31.49
CA GLY A 637 -29.40 11.50 -31.15
C GLY A 637 -28.65 12.69 -31.75
N GLU A 638 -27.47 12.47 -32.33
CA GLU A 638 -26.68 13.50 -33.00
C GLU A 638 -26.66 13.26 -34.52
N SER A 639 -26.94 14.31 -35.32
CA SER A 639 -26.72 14.26 -36.77
C SER A 639 -25.22 14.24 -37.06
N GLY A 640 -24.71 13.15 -37.63
CA GLY A 640 -23.29 12.98 -37.90
C GLY A 640 -22.98 11.83 -38.85
N LEU A 641 -21.80 11.85 -39.48
CA LEU A 641 -21.36 10.77 -40.38
C LEU A 641 -20.98 9.54 -39.53
N CYS A 642 -21.83 8.51 -39.54
CA CYS A 642 -21.46 7.18 -39.06
C CYS A 642 -20.32 6.63 -39.93
N ARG A 643 -19.11 6.54 -39.36
CA ARG A 643 -17.90 6.10 -40.09
C ARG A 643 -17.72 4.59 -40.05
N LYS A 644 -18.19 3.96 -38.97
CA LYS A 644 -18.02 2.52 -38.75
C LYS A 644 -19.17 1.97 -37.91
N PHE A 645 -19.66 0.81 -38.30
CA PHE A 645 -20.60 0.01 -37.53
C PHE A 645 -20.06 -1.42 -37.45
N GLN A 646 -20.00 -1.96 -36.24
CA GLN A 646 -19.59 -3.33 -35.96
C GLN A 646 -20.54 -3.99 -34.97
N LEU A 647 -20.63 -5.31 -35.03
CA LEU A 647 -21.44 -6.12 -34.16
C LEU A 647 -20.59 -7.22 -33.54
N PHE A 648 -20.62 -7.34 -32.23
CA PHE A 648 -19.89 -8.38 -31.49
C PHE A 648 -20.86 -9.31 -30.77
N ASN A 649 -20.52 -10.60 -30.67
CA ASN A 649 -21.27 -11.54 -29.82
C ASN A 649 -20.78 -11.48 -28.35
N CYS A 650 -21.41 -12.24 -27.46
CA CYS A 650 -21.04 -12.32 -26.04
C CYS A 650 -19.63 -12.87 -25.74
N PHE A 651 -18.94 -13.42 -26.75
CA PHE A 651 -17.56 -13.89 -26.65
C PHE A 651 -16.55 -12.88 -27.22
N GLY A 652 -17.00 -11.70 -27.66
CA GLY A 652 -16.14 -10.67 -28.23
C GLY A 652 -15.80 -10.86 -29.71
N GLU A 653 -16.40 -11.83 -30.40
CA GLU A 653 -16.14 -12.07 -31.83
C GLU A 653 -16.89 -11.08 -32.72
N ASP A 654 -16.22 -10.50 -33.72
CA ASP A 654 -16.85 -9.63 -34.73
C ASP A 654 -17.73 -10.47 -35.68
N VAL A 655 -19.04 -10.28 -35.56
CA VAL A 655 -20.09 -10.95 -36.35
C VAL A 655 -20.76 -9.99 -37.33
N THR A 656 -20.16 -8.83 -37.63
CA THR A 656 -20.71 -7.84 -38.58
C THR A 656 -20.92 -8.43 -39.97
N GLY A 657 -20.11 -9.41 -40.37
CA GLY A 657 -20.28 -10.13 -41.64
C GLY A 657 -21.50 -11.05 -41.69
N ALA A 658 -22.11 -11.38 -40.55
CA ALA A 658 -23.27 -12.28 -40.48
C ALA A 658 -24.61 -11.56 -40.71
N ILE A 659 -24.65 -10.22 -40.62
CA ILE A 659 -25.86 -9.42 -40.85
C ILE A 659 -25.95 -8.98 -42.32
N LEU A 660 -27.14 -9.07 -42.91
CA LEU A 660 -27.38 -8.70 -44.31
C LEU A 660 -27.73 -7.20 -44.43
N ASN A 661 -26.98 -6.48 -45.28
CA ASN A 661 -27.29 -5.14 -45.80
C ASN A 661 -27.75 -4.10 -44.74
N PRO A 662 -26.87 -3.67 -43.80
CA PRO A 662 -27.22 -2.57 -42.90
C PRO A 662 -27.52 -1.30 -43.72
N LYS A 663 -28.74 -0.80 -43.62
CA LYS A 663 -29.14 0.49 -44.20
C LYS A 663 -28.77 1.59 -43.21
N ILE A 664 -27.80 2.42 -43.59
CA ILE A 664 -27.32 3.55 -42.80
C ILE A 664 -27.97 4.82 -43.35
N ASN A 665 -28.71 5.53 -42.50
CA ASN A 665 -29.21 6.88 -42.76
C ASN A 665 -28.59 7.86 -41.73
N ASP A 666 -28.83 9.15 -41.90
CA ASP A 666 -28.18 10.23 -41.12
C ASP A 666 -28.29 10.06 -39.60
N ASN A 667 -29.37 9.45 -39.09
CA ASN A 667 -29.63 9.27 -37.66
C ASN A 667 -30.02 7.83 -37.27
N ASN A 668 -29.90 6.85 -38.17
CA ASN A 668 -30.20 5.45 -37.84
C ASN A 668 -29.46 4.41 -38.68
N ILE A 669 -29.29 3.21 -38.11
CA ILE A 669 -28.85 1.99 -38.80
C ILE A 669 -29.94 0.93 -38.65
N GLN A 670 -30.38 0.34 -39.76
CA GLN A 670 -31.33 -0.76 -39.76
C GLN A 670 -30.70 -2.02 -40.38
N PHE A 671 -30.76 -3.16 -39.69
CA PHE A 671 -30.21 -4.44 -40.16
C PHE A 671 -31.07 -5.64 -39.74
N ASP A 672 -30.91 -6.76 -40.46
CA ASP A 672 -31.61 -8.02 -40.20
C ASP A 672 -30.79 -8.91 -39.26
N VAL A 673 -31.41 -9.40 -38.18
CA VAL A 673 -30.81 -10.26 -37.15
C VAL A 673 -31.15 -11.75 -37.32
N SER A 674 -31.85 -12.14 -38.38
CA SER A 674 -32.32 -13.51 -38.60
C SER A 674 -31.22 -14.56 -38.67
N ALA A 675 -30.02 -14.18 -39.13
CA ALA A 675 -28.84 -15.02 -39.19
C ALA A 675 -28.11 -15.17 -37.84
N LEU A 676 -28.39 -14.32 -36.85
CA LEU A 676 -27.76 -14.35 -35.53
C LEU A 676 -28.37 -15.46 -34.66
N SER A 677 -27.58 -16.08 -33.77
CA SER A 677 -28.07 -17.05 -32.79
C SER A 677 -28.81 -16.35 -31.64
N GLY A 678 -29.54 -17.10 -30.82
CA GLY A 678 -30.14 -16.55 -29.60
C GLY A 678 -29.05 -16.21 -28.59
N SER A 679 -28.67 -14.94 -28.47
CA SER A 679 -27.58 -14.49 -27.61
C SER A 679 -27.65 -12.98 -27.32
N VAL A 680 -26.73 -12.50 -26.47
CA VAL A 680 -26.44 -11.09 -26.25
C VAL A 680 -25.43 -10.63 -27.31
N TYR A 681 -25.71 -9.49 -27.94
CA TYR A 681 -24.86 -8.86 -28.92
C TYR A 681 -24.56 -7.41 -28.52
N PHE A 682 -23.38 -6.93 -28.90
CA PHE A 682 -22.94 -5.56 -28.65
C PHE A 682 -22.80 -4.83 -29.99
N ALA A 683 -23.64 -3.81 -30.19
CA ALA A 683 -23.54 -2.94 -31.35
C ALA A 683 -22.52 -1.84 -31.05
N VAL A 684 -21.51 -1.68 -31.89
CA VAL A 684 -20.46 -0.65 -31.74
C VAL A 684 -20.50 0.30 -32.94
N LEU A 685 -20.59 1.60 -32.66
CA LEU A 685 -20.65 2.66 -33.66
C LEU A 685 -19.51 3.66 -33.44
N GLU A 686 -18.92 4.14 -34.53
CA GLU A 686 -18.03 5.30 -34.53
C GLU A 686 -18.78 6.52 -35.10
N LEU A 687 -19.08 7.49 -34.24
CA LEU A 687 -19.74 8.75 -34.59
C LEU A 687 -18.84 9.92 -34.18
N ASN A 688 -18.51 10.79 -35.14
CA ASN A 688 -17.71 12.00 -34.91
C ASN A 688 -16.35 11.74 -34.19
N GLY A 689 -15.71 10.60 -34.45
CA GLY A 689 -14.43 10.21 -33.84
C GLY A 689 -14.52 9.67 -32.42
N ARG A 690 -15.73 9.33 -31.95
CA ARG A 690 -15.99 8.66 -30.67
C ARG A 690 -16.65 7.31 -30.90
N HIS A 691 -16.32 6.34 -30.06
CA HIS A 691 -16.94 5.02 -30.06
C HIS A 691 -18.10 4.96 -29.07
N TYR A 692 -19.21 4.39 -29.53
CA TYR A 692 -20.41 4.14 -28.74
C TYR A 692 -20.71 2.64 -28.80
N SER A 693 -21.10 2.04 -27.68
CA SER A 693 -21.55 0.66 -27.66
C SER A 693 -22.90 0.51 -26.95
N LYS A 694 -23.75 -0.41 -27.41
CA LYS A 694 -25.00 -0.75 -26.72
C LYS A 694 -25.34 -2.22 -26.90
N PRO A 695 -25.65 -2.95 -25.80
CA PRO A 695 -26.06 -4.33 -25.90
C PRO A 695 -27.52 -4.45 -26.35
N PHE A 696 -27.83 -5.54 -27.04
CA PHE A 696 -29.19 -6.01 -27.29
C PHE A 696 -29.25 -7.53 -27.31
N ILE A 697 -30.45 -8.07 -27.12
CA ILE A 697 -30.67 -9.51 -27.08
C ILE A 697 -31.43 -9.94 -28.34
N VAL A 698 -30.93 -10.96 -29.01
CA VAL A 698 -31.68 -11.68 -30.04
C VAL A 698 -32.30 -12.90 -29.37
N VAL A 699 -33.64 -12.96 -29.38
CA VAL A 699 -34.40 -14.12 -28.88
C VAL A 699 -34.91 -14.88 -30.10
N LYS A 700 -34.63 -16.19 -30.18
CA LYS A 700 -35.08 -17.08 -31.25
C LYS A 700 -36.14 -18.05 -30.75
#